data_AF-G1VGI0-F1
#
_entry.id   AF-G1VGI0-F1
#
_cell.length_a   1.000
_cell.length_b   1.000
_cell.length_c   1.000
_cell.angle_alpha   90.00
_cell.angle_beta   90.00
_cell.angle_gamma   90.00
#
_symmetry.space_group_name_H-M   'P 1'
#
loop_
_entity.id
_entity.type
_entity.pdbx_description
1 polymer ?
#
loop_
_entity_poly.entity_id
_entity_poly.type
_entity_poly.pdbx_seq_one_letter_code
_entity_poly.pdbx_strand_id
1 'polypeptide(L)'
;MAHELFVRIADILSAPSETQALIMHETLVIACHEGLKNTRHGFGNLSSQVESLCRQHHIAPQDIVAIQKMRRHSNSTAPILPDDVAYDCRALAIFVSAVVQEAIPSFLVKMIPARGRTTENIQIMNYRYIRCIVREWDDKTIQVAVTNQDSSEELLTVDYMDTPEYIDFSYLRPMLREGMQLNLLDCTVTRKKVVPRLVVVEPDYLIDISTIANCFESYGHHPLLFTVNRLSPRLSNKYFLLGNFAGSALDDIINHPAEYDIKDTFRSNFREKALDYATCPGFDAASFKQDAERQVENIKEIVDEIFRSFDRQKAILEPSFVCERLGIQGRVDLMTTDLKLLVEQKSGKNYFIERKTRNEHGSLHVEKHYVQLLLYYGILQYNFQLSPKNTHIELLYSKYPLPDGLLEVEPLQKLIREAIRFRNQAVATEFWMAENGFEKILPLLTPQTLNTEKHDDDFYKRYLLPPLIALLAPLHQLSDLERAYFTRMMTFVIKEQLVSKVGVQEGVGSSNADLWNMPLAEKKETGNIYTGLTIIEKERSNSFNGYDTITLSVPQQGEDFLPNFRRGDMIYLYAYKKKEAPDVRKSILFKGSLQEIHGDKLVVHLNDGQQNPNLISGDYFAIEHAGSDIGGTSAIRSLHTFITSSEERRQLLLGQRVPRSDKSLTLSRSYHLDYDEIVLKAKQAQDYFLLIGPPGTGKTSQALQFLVREELAGNIYSQSAAACITNVSMSNNPSETINTQHSTPTPNHPSFSLHIQIVLSMRFVIC
;
A
#
# COMPACT_ATOMS: atom_id res chain seq x y z
N MET A 1 -24.20 -3.77 -28.61
CA MET A 1 -23.85 -3.06 -27.36
C MET A 1 -25.05 -2.29 -26.78
N ALA A 2 -25.58 -1.23 -27.39
CA ALA A 2 -26.73 -0.51 -26.82
C ALA A 2 -27.97 -1.41 -26.59
N HIS A 3 -28.38 -2.18 -27.59
CA HIS A 3 -29.47 -3.16 -27.46
C HIS A 3 -29.24 -4.16 -26.31
N GLU A 4 -28.01 -4.64 -26.16
CA GLU A 4 -27.60 -5.61 -25.13
C GLU A 4 -27.72 -5.02 -23.72
N LEU A 5 -27.28 -3.77 -23.51
CA LEU A 5 -27.45 -3.07 -22.23
C LEU A 5 -28.93 -2.93 -21.86
N PHE A 6 -29.79 -2.56 -22.81
CA PHE A 6 -31.24 -2.47 -22.54
C PHE A 6 -31.90 -3.82 -22.28
N VAL A 7 -31.44 -4.90 -22.92
CA VAL A 7 -31.89 -6.27 -22.64
C VAL A 7 -31.50 -6.67 -21.22
N ARG A 8 -30.24 -6.44 -20.81
CA ARG A 8 -29.79 -6.67 -19.43
C ARG A 8 -30.68 -5.94 -18.41
N ILE A 9 -31.11 -4.71 -18.69
CA ILE A 9 -32.04 -3.97 -17.79
C ILE A 9 -33.41 -4.67 -17.68
N ALA A 10 -33.93 -5.20 -18.79
CA ALA A 10 -35.18 -5.97 -18.76
C ALA A 10 -35.02 -7.28 -17.98
N ASP A 11 -33.85 -7.92 -18.07
CA ASP A 11 -33.54 -9.15 -17.34
C ASP A 11 -33.51 -8.91 -15.82
N ILE A 12 -33.00 -7.76 -15.35
CA ILE A 12 -33.03 -7.39 -13.91
C ILE A 12 -34.45 -7.44 -13.35
N LEU A 13 -35.45 -6.93 -14.09
CA LEU A 13 -36.84 -6.89 -13.64
C LEU A 13 -37.46 -8.28 -13.46
N SER A 14 -36.89 -9.29 -14.11
CA SER A 14 -37.35 -10.69 -14.06
C SER A 14 -36.42 -11.59 -13.23
N ALA A 15 -35.24 -11.09 -12.85
CA ALA A 15 -34.23 -11.84 -12.13
C ALA A 15 -34.61 -12.05 -10.66
N PRO A 16 -34.16 -13.15 -10.02
CA PRO A 16 -34.27 -13.33 -8.58
C PRO A 16 -33.67 -12.16 -7.79
N SER A 17 -34.32 -11.77 -6.69
CA SER A 17 -33.91 -10.61 -5.85
C SER A 17 -32.43 -10.61 -5.45
N GLU A 18 -31.86 -11.80 -5.24
CA GLU A 18 -30.45 -12.00 -4.87
C GLU A 18 -29.46 -11.63 -5.98
N THR A 19 -29.89 -11.67 -7.25
CA THR A 19 -29.05 -11.42 -8.44
C THR A 19 -29.28 -10.04 -9.06
N GLN A 20 -30.38 -9.37 -8.70
CA GLN A 20 -30.76 -8.08 -9.28
C GLN A 20 -29.68 -7.01 -9.11
N ALA A 21 -29.12 -6.88 -7.91
CA ALA A 21 -28.08 -5.88 -7.63
C ALA A 21 -26.80 -6.12 -8.44
N LEU A 22 -26.38 -7.38 -8.58
CA LEU A 22 -25.19 -7.77 -9.34
C LEU A 22 -25.35 -7.42 -10.83
N ILE A 23 -26.42 -7.89 -11.47
CA ILE A 23 -26.68 -7.62 -12.90
C ILE A 23 -26.79 -6.10 -13.14
N MET A 24 -27.43 -5.38 -12.22
CA MET A 24 -27.53 -3.93 -12.27
C MET A 24 -26.18 -3.24 -12.18
N HIS A 25 -25.32 -3.70 -11.26
CA HIS A 25 -23.98 -3.18 -11.07
C HIS A 25 -23.10 -3.40 -12.31
N GLU A 26 -23.04 -4.63 -12.82
CA GLU A 26 -22.30 -4.95 -14.04
C GLU A 26 -22.79 -4.12 -15.25
N THR A 27 -24.11 -4.00 -15.42
CA THR A 27 -24.68 -3.22 -16.53
C THR A 27 -24.27 -1.76 -16.43
N LEU A 28 -24.22 -1.21 -15.21
CA LEU A 28 -23.73 0.15 -14.96
C LEU A 28 -22.23 0.28 -15.26
N VAL A 29 -21.40 -0.68 -14.83
CA VAL A 29 -19.96 -0.71 -15.11
C VAL A 29 -19.68 -0.78 -16.62
N ILE A 30 -20.38 -1.65 -17.36
CA ILE A 30 -20.24 -1.77 -18.82
C ILE A 30 -20.65 -0.46 -19.51
N ALA A 31 -21.73 0.17 -19.06
CA ALA A 31 -22.16 1.46 -19.58
C ALA A 31 -21.10 2.55 -19.33
N CYS A 32 -20.53 2.61 -18.12
CA CYS A 32 -19.45 3.52 -17.80
C CYS A 32 -18.21 3.30 -18.67
N HIS A 33 -17.81 2.04 -18.88
CA HIS A 33 -16.69 1.68 -19.76
C HIS A 33 -16.89 2.21 -21.18
N GLU A 34 -18.06 1.98 -21.74
CA GLU A 34 -18.38 2.44 -23.10
C GLU A 34 -18.40 3.97 -23.20
N GLY A 35 -18.93 4.66 -22.18
CA GLY A 35 -18.97 6.12 -22.12
C GLY A 35 -17.59 6.77 -21.96
N LEU A 36 -16.66 6.08 -21.29
CA LEU A 36 -15.35 6.62 -20.91
C LEU A 36 -14.20 6.17 -21.80
N LYS A 37 -14.42 5.26 -22.76
CA LYS A 37 -13.36 4.68 -23.64
C LYS A 37 -12.46 5.69 -24.36
N ASN A 38 -12.95 6.91 -24.60
CA ASN A 38 -12.20 7.98 -25.29
C ASN A 38 -11.55 8.98 -24.32
N THR A 39 -11.72 8.80 -23.01
CA THR A 39 -11.15 9.69 -22.00
C THR A 39 -9.69 9.33 -21.71
N ARG A 40 -8.87 10.35 -21.46
CA ARG A 40 -7.43 10.20 -21.16
C ARG A 40 -7.11 10.22 -19.66
N HIS A 41 -8.11 10.47 -18.83
CA HIS A 41 -8.00 10.58 -17.37
C HIS A 41 -8.65 9.35 -16.73
N GLY A 42 -8.03 8.81 -15.70
CA GLY A 42 -8.62 7.72 -14.90
C GLY A 42 -9.59 8.27 -13.86
N PHE A 43 -10.61 7.49 -13.54
CA PHE A 43 -11.59 7.75 -12.50
C PHE A 43 -11.38 6.73 -11.37
N GLY A 44 -11.20 7.22 -10.14
CA GLY A 44 -10.82 6.36 -9.01
C GLY A 44 -11.91 5.40 -8.49
N ASN A 45 -13.16 5.49 -8.98
CA ASN A 45 -14.27 4.57 -8.67
C ASN A 45 -15.49 4.84 -9.55
N LEU A 46 -16.48 3.95 -9.50
CA LEU A 46 -17.74 4.04 -10.24
C LEU A 46 -18.53 5.30 -9.90
N SER A 47 -18.49 5.78 -8.66
CA SER A 47 -19.18 7.02 -8.30
C SER A 47 -18.71 8.22 -9.11
N SER A 48 -17.39 8.32 -9.31
CA SER A 48 -16.75 9.40 -10.06
C SER A 48 -17.01 9.25 -11.56
N GLN A 49 -17.07 8.02 -12.07
CA GLN A 49 -17.42 7.72 -13.47
C GLN A 49 -18.85 8.12 -13.80
N VAL A 50 -19.81 7.67 -12.98
CA VAL A 50 -21.23 7.98 -13.13
C VAL A 50 -21.45 9.48 -13.08
N GLU A 51 -20.84 10.17 -12.11
CA GLU A 51 -20.94 11.62 -11.96
C GLU A 51 -20.40 12.37 -13.19
N SER A 52 -19.24 11.94 -13.71
CA SER A 52 -18.63 12.51 -14.91
C SER A 52 -19.52 12.36 -16.15
N LEU A 53 -20.07 11.17 -16.36
CA LEU A 53 -20.95 10.88 -17.51
C LEU A 53 -22.30 11.59 -17.40
N CYS A 54 -22.92 11.62 -16.22
CA CYS A 54 -24.14 12.39 -15.96
C CYS A 54 -23.97 13.85 -16.39
N ARG A 55 -22.81 14.44 -16.05
CA ARG A 55 -22.46 15.81 -16.44
C ARG A 55 -22.21 15.94 -17.93
N GLN A 56 -21.36 15.07 -18.51
CA GLN A 56 -21.01 15.10 -19.93
C GLN A 56 -22.27 15.06 -20.82
N HIS A 57 -23.27 14.28 -20.42
CA HIS A 57 -24.52 14.12 -21.15
C HIS A 57 -25.66 15.02 -20.66
N HIS A 58 -25.39 15.98 -19.76
CA HIS A 58 -26.35 16.96 -19.25
C HIS A 58 -27.64 16.32 -18.71
N ILE A 59 -27.50 15.23 -17.96
CA ILE A 59 -28.63 14.54 -17.32
C ILE A 59 -29.30 15.47 -16.30
N ALA A 60 -30.64 15.45 -16.23
CA ALA A 60 -31.39 16.31 -15.33
C ALA A 60 -31.09 16.01 -13.84
N PRO A 61 -31.04 17.02 -12.96
CA PRO A 61 -30.70 16.85 -11.54
C PRO A 61 -31.47 15.75 -10.80
N GLN A 62 -32.78 15.65 -11.04
CA GLN A 62 -33.63 14.65 -10.40
C GLN A 62 -33.25 13.22 -10.83
N ASP A 63 -32.87 13.04 -12.10
CA ASP A 63 -32.42 11.76 -12.61
C ASP A 63 -31.00 11.44 -12.12
N ILE A 64 -30.11 12.44 -11.92
CA ILE A 64 -28.79 12.22 -11.29
C ILE A 64 -28.95 11.65 -9.88
N VAL A 65 -29.83 12.24 -9.06
CA VAL A 65 -30.10 11.72 -7.70
C VAL A 65 -30.61 10.27 -7.75
N ALA A 66 -31.50 9.95 -8.69
CA ALA A 66 -32.01 8.60 -8.88
C ALA A 66 -30.92 7.61 -9.36
N ILE A 67 -30.05 8.03 -10.27
CA ILE A 67 -28.93 7.23 -10.77
C ILE A 67 -27.93 6.95 -9.64
N GLN A 68 -27.60 7.95 -8.82
CA GLN A 68 -26.69 7.75 -7.69
C GLN A 68 -27.31 6.85 -6.60
N LYS A 69 -28.63 6.92 -6.40
CA LYS A 69 -29.34 5.99 -5.52
C LYS A 69 -29.31 4.56 -6.05
N MET A 70 -29.61 4.37 -7.34
CA MET A 70 -29.52 3.08 -8.02
C MET A 70 -28.09 2.50 -7.92
N ARG A 71 -27.06 3.32 -8.15
CA ARG A 71 -25.65 2.92 -8.00
C ARG A 71 -25.38 2.41 -6.58
N ARG A 72 -25.86 3.11 -5.54
CA ARG A 72 -25.72 2.67 -4.14
C ARG A 72 -26.44 1.34 -3.87
N HIS A 73 -27.65 1.16 -4.40
CA HIS A 73 -28.37 -0.11 -4.29
C HIS A 73 -27.61 -1.25 -4.97
N SER A 74 -27.06 -1.02 -6.17
CA SER A 74 -26.28 -2.01 -6.91
C SER A 74 -24.97 -2.43 -6.21
N ASN A 75 -24.35 -1.53 -5.43
CA ASN A 75 -23.12 -1.80 -4.69
C ASN A 75 -23.39 -2.31 -3.25
N SER A 76 -24.66 -2.43 -2.85
CA SER A 76 -25.04 -2.92 -1.52
C SER A 76 -25.11 -4.44 -1.48
N THR A 77 -24.74 -5.04 -0.35
CA THR A 77 -25.02 -6.46 -0.10
C THR A 77 -26.47 -6.72 0.29
N ALA A 78 -27.23 -5.67 0.64
CA ALA A 78 -28.65 -5.80 0.94
C ALA A 78 -29.45 -5.93 -0.36
N PRO A 79 -30.43 -6.84 -0.44
CA PRO A 79 -31.31 -6.93 -1.59
C PRO A 79 -32.04 -5.60 -1.85
N ILE A 80 -32.22 -5.27 -3.13
CA ILE A 80 -33.01 -4.11 -3.54
C ILE A 80 -34.47 -4.37 -3.15
N LEU A 81 -35.12 -3.38 -2.53
CA LEU A 81 -36.53 -3.51 -2.16
C LEU A 81 -37.39 -3.70 -3.42
N PRO A 82 -38.43 -4.56 -3.41
CA PRO A 82 -39.23 -4.83 -4.61
C PRO A 82 -39.81 -3.58 -5.28
N ASP A 83 -40.28 -2.62 -4.47
CA ASP A 83 -40.82 -1.35 -4.95
C ASP A 83 -39.74 -0.46 -5.59
N ASP A 84 -38.47 -0.71 -5.29
CA ASP A 84 -37.34 0.11 -5.71
C ASP A 84 -36.74 -0.34 -7.05
N VAL A 85 -36.76 -1.66 -7.33
CA VAL A 85 -36.13 -2.28 -8.51
C VAL A 85 -36.57 -1.60 -9.81
N ALA A 86 -37.87 -1.35 -9.97
CA ALA A 86 -38.41 -0.78 -11.19
C ALA A 86 -37.94 0.68 -11.41
N TYR A 87 -37.84 1.46 -10.33
CA TYR A 87 -37.30 2.82 -10.39
C TYR A 87 -35.80 2.84 -10.64
N ASP A 88 -35.06 1.89 -10.07
CA ASP A 88 -33.63 1.75 -10.28
C ASP A 88 -33.34 1.35 -11.74
N CYS A 89 -34.13 0.41 -12.29
CA CYS A 89 -34.07 0.06 -13.71
C CYS A 89 -34.40 1.26 -14.61
N ARG A 90 -35.34 2.12 -14.22
CA ARG A 90 -35.60 3.39 -14.94
C ARG A 90 -34.38 4.31 -14.90
N ALA A 91 -33.77 4.49 -13.74
CA ALA A 91 -32.58 5.34 -13.59
C ALA A 91 -31.41 4.81 -14.45
N LEU A 92 -31.17 3.50 -14.41
CA LEU A 92 -30.18 2.83 -15.25
C LEU A 92 -30.50 2.97 -16.75
N ALA A 93 -31.76 2.85 -17.15
CA ALA A 93 -32.17 3.01 -18.55
C ALA A 93 -31.94 4.44 -19.07
N ILE A 94 -32.20 5.46 -18.23
CA ILE A 94 -31.90 6.86 -18.56
C ILE A 94 -30.40 7.08 -18.69
N PHE A 95 -29.63 6.54 -17.76
CA PHE A 95 -28.17 6.62 -17.80
C PHE A 95 -27.61 5.96 -19.08
N VAL A 96 -28.00 4.71 -19.37
CA VAL A 96 -27.58 4.00 -20.58
C VAL A 96 -27.99 4.76 -21.84
N SER A 97 -29.25 5.23 -21.93
CA SER A 97 -29.74 6.03 -23.06
C SER A 97 -28.90 7.29 -23.28
N ALA A 98 -28.54 8.00 -22.20
CA ALA A 98 -27.68 9.16 -22.26
C ALA A 98 -26.25 8.80 -22.73
N VAL A 99 -25.65 7.73 -22.19
CA VAL A 99 -24.28 7.32 -22.54
C VAL A 99 -24.16 6.84 -23.99
N VAL A 100 -25.05 5.95 -24.42
CA VAL A 100 -25.02 5.37 -25.78
C VAL A 100 -25.67 6.26 -26.83
N GLN A 101 -26.33 7.36 -26.42
CA GLN A 101 -27.05 8.30 -27.28
C GLN A 101 -28.16 7.63 -28.12
N GLU A 102 -28.82 6.61 -27.58
CA GLU A 102 -29.97 5.94 -28.18
C GLU A 102 -31.22 6.07 -27.31
N ALA A 103 -32.40 6.14 -27.93
CA ALA A 103 -33.66 6.21 -27.18
C ALA A 103 -33.95 4.90 -26.45
N ILE A 104 -34.57 5.00 -25.26
CA ILE A 104 -35.01 3.82 -24.49
C ILE A 104 -36.00 2.99 -25.35
N PRO A 105 -35.72 1.71 -25.62
CA PRO A 105 -36.55 0.90 -26.49
C PRO A 105 -37.97 0.69 -25.96
N SER A 106 -38.95 0.58 -26.86
CA SER A 106 -40.36 0.44 -26.51
C SER A 106 -40.69 -0.81 -25.69
N PHE A 107 -39.88 -1.87 -25.78
CA PHE A 107 -40.07 -3.06 -24.94
C PHE A 107 -39.80 -2.76 -23.46
N LEU A 108 -38.78 -1.94 -23.18
CA LEU A 108 -38.38 -1.59 -21.81
C LEU A 108 -39.28 -0.49 -21.22
N VAL A 109 -39.71 0.48 -22.04
CA VAL A 109 -40.63 1.56 -21.62
C VAL A 109 -41.92 1.01 -20.99
N LYS A 110 -42.40 -0.16 -21.42
CA LYS A 110 -43.61 -0.80 -20.88
C LYS A 110 -43.38 -1.48 -19.52
N MET A 111 -42.13 -1.72 -19.15
CA MET A 111 -41.74 -2.47 -17.95
C MET A 111 -41.23 -1.56 -16.82
N ILE A 112 -40.82 -0.33 -17.13
CA ILE A 112 -40.32 0.65 -16.16
C ILE A 112 -41.34 1.76 -15.88
N PRO A 113 -41.28 2.43 -14.72
CA PRO A 113 -42.19 3.55 -14.40
C PRO A 113 -42.05 4.72 -15.40
N ALA A 114 -43.18 5.28 -15.83
CA ALA A 114 -43.20 6.43 -16.74
C ALA A 114 -42.68 7.73 -16.09
N ARG A 115 -42.86 7.87 -14.78
CA ARG A 115 -42.37 9.01 -13.99
C ARG A 115 -41.33 8.52 -12.97
N GLY A 116 -40.36 9.38 -12.68
CA GLY A 116 -39.39 9.13 -11.61
C GLY A 116 -40.07 9.11 -10.23
N ARG A 117 -39.34 8.60 -9.23
CA ARG A 117 -39.79 8.63 -7.84
C ARG A 117 -40.03 10.07 -7.40
N THR A 118 -41.10 10.31 -6.65
CA THR A 118 -41.23 11.55 -5.87
C THR A 118 -40.14 11.56 -4.81
N THR A 119 -39.21 12.50 -4.90
CA THR A 119 -38.17 12.70 -3.89
C THR A 119 -38.80 13.27 -2.63
N GLU A 120 -38.84 12.46 -1.57
CA GLU A 120 -39.07 12.97 -0.22
C GLU A 120 -37.90 13.88 0.19
N ASN A 121 -38.11 14.82 1.13
CA ASN A 121 -37.04 15.66 1.68
C ASN A 121 -36.08 14.79 2.51
N ILE A 122 -35.20 14.05 1.85
CA ILE A 122 -34.18 13.22 2.48
C ILE A 122 -33.06 14.12 2.98
N GLN A 123 -32.90 14.17 4.29
CA GLN A 123 -31.77 14.81 4.96
C GLN A 123 -30.59 13.84 5.05
N ILE A 124 -29.38 14.40 5.06
CA ILE A 124 -28.15 13.65 5.28
C ILE A 124 -28.23 12.97 6.65
N MET A 125 -28.00 11.66 6.69
CA MET A 125 -28.17 10.87 7.91
C MET A 125 -26.90 10.79 8.75
N ASN A 126 -25.72 10.80 8.10
CA ASN A 126 -24.44 10.68 8.78
C ASN A 126 -23.57 11.92 8.58
N TYR A 127 -23.69 12.86 9.51
CA TYR A 127 -22.89 14.08 9.54
C TYR A 127 -21.44 13.84 10.00
N ARG A 128 -21.12 12.68 10.61
CA ARG A 128 -19.74 12.35 11.01
C ARG A 128 -18.86 11.96 9.83
N TYR A 129 -19.45 11.57 8.70
CA TYR A 129 -18.72 11.12 7.52
C TYR A 129 -19.53 11.38 6.25
N ILE A 130 -19.10 12.37 5.46
CA ILE A 130 -19.66 12.67 4.14
C ILE A 130 -18.56 12.46 3.11
N ARG A 131 -18.80 11.56 2.16
CA ARG A 131 -17.94 11.39 0.98
C ARG A 131 -18.57 12.10 -0.21
N CYS A 132 -17.77 12.89 -0.91
CA CYS A 132 -18.28 13.79 -1.95
C CYS A 132 -17.25 14.07 -3.04
N ILE A 133 -17.73 14.63 -4.15
CA ILE A 133 -16.93 15.02 -5.31
C ILE A 133 -17.00 16.53 -5.48
N VAL A 134 -15.86 17.19 -5.66
CA VAL A 134 -15.74 18.63 -5.91
C VAL A 134 -16.33 18.99 -7.27
N ARG A 135 -17.17 20.02 -7.30
CA ARG A 135 -17.77 20.57 -8.52
C ARG A 135 -17.19 21.92 -8.88
N GLU A 136 -17.30 22.85 -7.95
CA GLU A 136 -16.79 24.21 -8.09
C GLU A 136 -16.39 24.71 -6.71
N TRP A 137 -15.54 25.73 -6.68
CA TRP A 137 -15.10 26.36 -5.44
C TRP A 137 -14.78 27.82 -5.68
N ASP A 138 -14.91 28.61 -4.62
CA ASP A 138 -14.49 30.00 -4.58
C ASP A 138 -13.51 30.21 -3.42
N ASP A 139 -13.34 31.45 -2.97
CA ASP A 139 -12.42 31.83 -1.90
C ASP A 139 -12.85 31.36 -0.51
N LYS A 140 -14.10 30.91 -0.35
CA LYS A 140 -14.72 30.60 0.95
C LYS A 140 -15.38 29.22 1.01
N THR A 141 -15.91 28.76 -0.11
CA THR A 141 -16.78 27.58 -0.16
C THR A 141 -16.43 26.63 -1.29
N ILE A 142 -16.80 25.36 -1.10
CA ILE A 142 -16.69 24.30 -2.10
C ILE A 142 -18.10 23.75 -2.33
N GLN A 143 -18.56 23.71 -3.58
CA GLN A 143 -19.76 22.97 -3.93
C GLN A 143 -19.40 21.51 -4.22
N VAL A 144 -20.10 20.59 -3.59
CA VAL A 144 -19.80 19.16 -3.65
C VAL A 144 -21.05 18.32 -3.89
N ALA A 145 -20.90 17.25 -4.68
CA ALA A 145 -21.93 16.23 -4.88
C ALA A 145 -21.69 15.07 -3.90
N VAL A 146 -22.70 14.69 -3.11
CA VAL A 146 -22.57 13.61 -2.10
C VAL A 146 -22.69 12.24 -2.77
N THR A 147 -21.75 11.34 -2.46
CA THR A 147 -21.71 10.02 -3.09
C THR A 147 -22.11 8.88 -2.15
N ASN A 148 -21.83 8.98 -0.85
CA ASN A 148 -22.01 7.84 0.09
C ASN A 148 -23.40 7.72 0.73
N GLN A 149 -24.30 8.68 0.55
CA GLN A 149 -25.63 8.65 1.19
C GLN A 149 -26.66 9.43 0.37
N ASP A 150 -27.93 9.08 0.57
CA ASP A 150 -29.05 9.76 -0.07
C ASP A 150 -29.15 11.21 0.46
N SER A 151 -29.42 12.12 -0.47
CA SER A 151 -29.68 13.53 -0.21
C SER A 151 -30.74 14.00 -1.20
N SER A 152 -31.72 14.76 -0.73
CA SER A 152 -32.65 15.47 -1.60
C SER A 152 -31.97 16.62 -2.35
N GLU A 153 -30.83 17.10 -1.82
CA GLU A 153 -30.02 18.14 -2.43
C GLU A 153 -29.02 17.54 -3.41
N GLU A 154 -28.99 18.09 -4.63
CA GLU A 154 -28.01 17.75 -5.66
C GLU A 154 -26.59 18.11 -5.22
N LEU A 155 -26.42 19.31 -4.65
CA LEU A 155 -25.14 19.85 -4.19
C LEU A 155 -25.22 20.37 -2.75
N LEU A 156 -24.13 20.18 -2.03
CA LEU A 156 -23.89 20.80 -0.72
C LEU A 156 -22.81 21.87 -0.82
N THR A 157 -22.90 22.86 0.05
CA THR A 157 -21.91 23.92 0.18
C THR A 157 -21.05 23.66 1.42
N VAL A 158 -19.77 23.35 1.21
CA VAL A 158 -18.78 23.15 2.28
C VAL A 158 -18.14 24.49 2.59
N ASP A 159 -18.24 24.93 3.84
CA ASP A 159 -17.48 26.07 4.35
C ASP A 159 -16.13 25.58 4.84
N TYR A 160 -15.05 26.07 4.24
CA TYR A 160 -13.69 25.66 4.58
C TYR A 160 -12.84 26.83 5.12
N MET A 161 -13.41 28.03 5.20
CA MET A 161 -12.74 29.21 5.76
C MET A 161 -13.35 29.64 7.10
N ASP A 162 -14.68 29.61 7.22
CA ASP A 162 -15.42 30.01 8.43
C ASP A 162 -15.77 28.77 9.29
N THR A 163 -14.75 28.12 9.83
CA THR A 163 -14.89 26.85 10.59
C THR A 163 -14.90 27.05 12.11
N PRO A 164 -15.52 26.13 12.90
CA PRO A 164 -15.40 26.12 14.36
C PRO A 164 -13.94 26.07 14.79
N GLU A 165 -13.60 26.76 15.88
CA GLU A 165 -12.23 26.80 16.43
C GLU A 165 -11.18 27.42 15.48
N TYR A 166 -11.60 28.15 14.43
CA TYR A 166 -10.71 28.78 13.44
C TYR A 166 -9.75 27.79 12.75
N ILE A 167 -10.25 26.60 12.40
CA ILE A 167 -9.48 25.60 11.63
C ILE A 167 -9.26 26.13 10.21
N ASP A 168 -8.01 26.41 9.86
CA ASP A 168 -7.62 26.93 8.55
C ASP A 168 -7.50 25.82 7.48
N PHE A 169 -8.45 25.75 6.55
CA PHE A 169 -8.35 24.92 5.35
C PHE A 169 -7.97 25.71 4.08
N SER A 170 -7.48 26.95 4.20
CA SER A 170 -7.08 27.78 3.03
C SER A 170 -6.08 27.09 2.11
N TYR A 171 -5.26 26.17 2.65
CA TYR A 171 -4.31 25.37 1.90
C TYR A 171 -4.95 24.47 0.82
N LEU A 172 -6.25 24.16 0.92
CA LEU A 172 -6.98 23.36 -0.06
C LEU A 172 -7.18 24.11 -1.39
N ARG A 173 -7.37 25.43 -1.35
CA ARG A 173 -7.69 26.23 -2.55
C ARG A 173 -6.76 25.98 -3.76
N PRO A 174 -5.42 26.02 -3.63
CA PRO A 174 -4.53 25.79 -4.79
C PRO A 174 -4.57 24.37 -5.33
N MET A 175 -5.01 23.38 -4.53
CA MET A 175 -5.07 21.97 -4.94
C MET A 175 -6.44 21.52 -5.43
N LEU A 176 -7.54 22.20 -5.09
CA LEU A 176 -8.89 21.81 -5.50
C LEU A 176 -9.00 21.71 -7.02
N ARG A 177 -9.60 20.62 -7.50
CA ARG A 177 -9.91 20.38 -8.91
C ARG A 177 -11.32 19.84 -9.01
N GLU A 178 -12.00 20.14 -10.11
CA GLU A 178 -13.27 19.49 -10.41
C GLU A 178 -13.05 17.98 -10.53
N GLY A 179 -13.97 17.18 -9.97
CA GLY A 179 -13.87 15.72 -9.96
C GLY A 179 -13.05 15.15 -8.80
N MET A 180 -12.35 16.00 -8.04
CA MET A 180 -11.58 15.57 -6.87
C MET A 180 -12.48 14.98 -5.79
N GLN A 181 -12.08 13.87 -5.19
CA GLN A 181 -12.85 13.23 -4.12
C GLN A 181 -12.45 13.78 -2.76
N LEU A 182 -13.44 14.04 -1.90
CA LEU A 182 -13.22 14.48 -0.52
C LEU A 182 -13.98 13.59 0.46
N ASN A 183 -13.31 13.23 1.55
CA ASN A 183 -13.96 12.79 2.78
C ASN A 183 -14.02 13.98 3.75
N LEU A 184 -15.22 14.33 4.18
CA LEU A 184 -15.50 15.36 5.18
C LEU A 184 -15.87 14.65 6.49
N LEU A 185 -15.09 14.91 7.55
CA LEU A 185 -15.21 14.21 8.82
C LEU A 185 -15.67 15.15 9.93
N ASP A 186 -16.47 14.59 10.84
CA ASP A 186 -17.04 15.26 12.01
C ASP A 186 -17.73 16.58 11.65
N CYS A 187 -18.61 16.54 10.65
CA CYS A 187 -19.24 17.73 10.11
C CYS A 187 -20.39 18.24 10.99
N THR A 188 -20.50 19.56 11.05
CA THR A 188 -21.76 20.23 11.42
C THR A 188 -22.51 20.56 10.15
N VAL A 189 -23.77 20.12 10.04
CA VAL A 189 -24.59 20.37 8.85
C VAL A 189 -25.83 21.16 9.23
N THR A 190 -26.07 22.24 8.48
CA THR A 190 -27.26 23.09 8.61
C THR A 190 -27.85 23.31 7.22
N ARG A 191 -28.99 22.66 6.93
CA ARG A 191 -29.58 22.62 5.58
C ARG A 191 -28.56 22.10 4.55
N LYS A 192 -28.18 22.91 3.56
CA LYS A 192 -27.17 22.56 2.55
C LYS A 192 -25.73 22.88 2.95
N LYS A 193 -25.54 23.58 4.07
CA LYS A 193 -24.21 24.02 4.52
C LYS A 193 -23.55 22.94 5.36
N VAL A 194 -22.31 22.60 5.04
CA VAL A 194 -21.48 21.62 5.73
C VAL A 194 -20.24 22.32 6.24
N VAL A 195 -19.92 22.12 7.53
CA VAL A 195 -18.68 22.63 8.11
C VAL A 195 -17.90 21.45 8.72
N PRO A 196 -16.81 21.00 8.07
CA PRO A 196 -16.03 19.84 8.52
C PRO A 196 -15.01 20.22 9.60
N ARG A 197 -14.61 19.25 10.43
CA ARG A 197 -13.43 19.40 11.32
C ARG A 197 -12.15 18.87 10.70
N LEU A 198 -12.28 17.96 9.73
CA LEU A 198 -11.20 17.38 8.94
C LEU A 198 -11.70 17.17 7.51
N VAL A 199 -10.82 17.47 6.55
CA VAL A 199 -11.03 17.22 5.13
C VAL A 199 -9.89 16.34 4.64
N VAL A 200 -10.20 15.27 3.93
CA VAL A 200 -9.22 14.32 3.37
C VAL A 200 -9.41 14.28 1.85
N VAL A 201 -8.35 14.59 1.11
CA VAL A 201 -8.34 14.79 -0.36
C VAL A 201 -7.93 13.52 -1.10
N GLU A 202 -8.71 12.98 -2.00
CA GLU A 202 -8.46 11.68 -2.66
C GLU A 202 -8.23 10.56 -1.63
N PRO A 203 -9.23 10.26 -0.78
CA PRO A 203 -9.11 9.31 0.33
C PRO A 203 -8.75 7.88 -0.12
N ASP A 204 -9.05 7.51 -1.37
CA ASP A 204 -8.71 6.19 -1.90
C ASP A 204 -7.20 5.99 -2.10
N TYR A 205 -6.43 7.08 -2.21
CA TYR A 205 -4.97 7.02 -2.23
C TYR A 205 -4.45 6.83 -0.79
N LEU A 206 -4.36 5.58 -0.35
CA LEU A 206 -3.81 5.27 0.98
C LEU A 206 -2.32 5.60 1.04
N ILE A 207 -1.88 6.21 2.14
CA ILE A 207 -0.47 6.38 2.47
C ILE A 207 -0.15 5.67 3.78
N ASP A 208 0.97 4.96 3.83
CA ASP A 208 1.49 4.38 5.08
C ASP A 208 1.79 5.49 6.10
N ILE A 209 1.28 5.33 7.32
CA ILE A 209 1.48 6.29 8.42
C ILE A 209 2.95 6.61 8.65
N SER A 210 3.82 5.60 8.63
CA SER A 210 5.26 5.77 8.79
C SER A 210 5.88 6.64 7.68
N THR A 211 5.32 6.62 6.46
CA THR A 211 5.77 7.48 5.36
C THR A 211 5.39 8.94 5.60
N ILE A 212 4.20 9.21 6.14
CA ILE A 212 3.81 10.58 6.55
C ILE A 212 4.71 11.06 7.67
N ALA A 213 4.86 10.26 8.73
CA ALA A 213 5.67 10.60 9.90
C ALA A 213 7.13 10.91 9.54
N ASN A 214 7.74 10.14 8.62
CA ASN A 214 9.10 10.38 8.14
C ASN A 214 9.28 11.67 7.32
N CYS A 215 8.21 12.42 7.06
CA CYS A 215 8.29 13.75 6.47
C CYS A 215 8.23 14.88 7.51
N PHE A 216 8.01 14.57 8.79
CA PHE A 216 8.08 15.51 9.91
C PHE A 216 9.51 15.60 10.45
N GLU A 217 10.29 16.45 9.81
CA GLU A 217 11.69 16.66 10.16
C GLU A 217 11.87 17.97 10.93
N SER A 218 12.99 18.11 11.64
CA SER A 218 13.26 19.30 12.46
C SER A 218 13.42 20.59 11.64
N TYR A 219 13.63 20.49 10.33
CA TYR A 219 13.70 21.62 9.40
C TYR A 219 12.35 21.92 8.71
N GLY A 220 11.29 21.24 9.15
CA GLY A 220 9.94 21.35 8.62
C GLY A 220 9.49 20.14 7.82
N HIS A 221 8.30 20.26 7.23
CA HIS A 221 7.59 19.15 6.58
C HIS A 221 6.99 19.57 5.23
N HIS A 222 7.82 20.09 4.33
CA HIS A 222 7.36 20.44 2.97
C HIS A 222 6.80 19.18 2.24
N PRO A 223 5.66 19.26 1.51
CA PRO A 223 5.03 18.11 0.84
C PRO A 223 5.95 17.33 -0.11
N LEU A 224 6.93 18.01 -0.72
CA LEU A 224 7.93 17.37 -1.60
C LEU A 224 8.83 16.37 -0.88
N LEU A 225 8.92 16.39 0.47
CA LEU A 225 9.63 15.37 1.23
C LEU A 225 9.07 13.97 0.98
N PHE A 226 7.77 13.84 0.66
CA PHE A 226 7.19 12.56 0.25
C PHE A 226 7.87 11.97 -1.00
N THR A 227 8.25 12.82 -1.96
CA THR A 227 9.00 12.40 -3.15
C THR A 227 10.48 12.21 -2.83
N VAL A 228 11.08 13.13 -2.09
CA VAL A 228 12.50 13.07 -1.73
C VAL A 228 12.84 11.80 -0.95
N ASN A 229 12.02 11.43 0.02
CA ASN A 229 12.22 10.21 0.81
C ASN A 229 12.16 8.93 -0.03
N ARG A 230 11.42 8.92 -1.15
CA ARG A 230 11.38 7.78 -2.09
C ARG A 230 12.59 7.73 -3.04
N LEU A 231 13.26 8.86 -3.27
CA LEU A 231 14.52 8.92 -4.01
C LEU A 231 15.70 8.38 -3.18
N SER A 232 15.62 8.53 -1.85
CA SER A 232 16.71 8.13 -0.94
C SER A 232 17.09 6.65 -1.07
N PRO A 233 18.40 6.34 -1.09
CA PRO A 233 18.88 4.96 -1.07
C PRO A 233 18.47 4.26 0.24
N ARG A 234 18.18 2.96 0.16
CA ARG A 234 18.09 2.12 1.37
C ARG A 234 19.51 1.85 1.86
N LEU A 235 19.96 2.62 2.84
CA LEU A 235 21.21 2.36 3.55
C LEU A 235 20.92 1.54 4.80
N SER A 236 21.29 0.26 4.76
CA SER A 236 21.36 -0.57 5.96
C SER A 236 22.51 -0.07 6.82
N ASN A 237 22.18 0.49 7.98
CA ASN A 237 23.15 0.95 8.96
C ASN A 237 22.89 0.26 10.31
N LYS A 238 23.86 0.35 11.22
CA LYS A 238 23.79 -0.28 12.53
C LYS A 238 22.52 0.09 13.31
N TYR A 239 22.04 1.33 13.23
CA TYR A 239 20.84 1.78 13.95
C TYR A 239 19.55 1.20 13.36
N PHE A 240 19.48 1.08 12.03
CA PHE A 240 18.37 0.39 11.36
C PHE A 240 18.32 -1.09 11.76
N LEU A 241 19.46 -1.78 11.72
CA LEU A 241 19.56 -3.16 12.19
C LEU A 241 19.16 -3.30 13.66
N LEU A 242 19.59 -2.37 14.51
CA LEU A 242 19.26 -2.38 15.94
C LEU A 242 17.76 -2.14 16.18
N GLY A 243 17.12 -1.30 15.36
CA GLY A 243 15.66 -1.12 15.38
C GLY A 243 14.90 -2.37 14.98
N ASN A 244 15.30 -3.02 13.88
CA ASN A 244 14.69 -4.29 13.49
C ASN A 244 14.87 -5.34 14.60
N PHE A 245 16.07 -5.44 15.17
CA PHE A 245 16.34 -6.35 16.29
C PHE A 245 15.47 -6.04 17.51
N ALA A 246 15.31 -4.76 17.88
CA ALA A 246 14.49 -4.35 19.02
C ALA A 246 13.00 -4.69 18.82
N GLY A 247 12.49 -4.59 17.59
CA GLY A 247 11.16 -5.07 17.21
C GLY A 247 11.04 -6.58 17.41
N SER A 248 11.94 -7.37 16.80
CA SER A 248 11.95 -8.83 16.99
C SER A 248 12.06 -9.25 18.46
N ALA A 249 12.87 -8.53 19.25
CA ALA A 249 13.00 -8.79 20.68
C ALA A 249 11.71 -8.47 21.45
N LEU A 250 11.02 -7.38 21.12
CA LEU A 250 9.73 -7.05 21.72
C LEU A 250 8.72 -8.17 21.45
N ASP A 251 8.65 -8.64 20.22
CA ASP A 251 7.76 -9.72 19.80
C ASP A 251 8.06 -11.03 20.54
N ASP A 252 9.33 -11.44 20.57
CA ASP A 252 9.79 -12.65 21.25
C ASP A 252 9.53 -12.58 22.76
N ILE A 253 9.80 -11.43 23.40
CA ILE A 253 9.55 -11.22 24.84
C ILE A 253 8.05 -11.31 25.15
N ILE A 254 7.20 -10.76 24.29
CA ILE A 254 5.74 -10.81 24.46
C ILE A 254 5.23 -12.23 24.24
N ASN A 255 5.71 -12.93 23.21
CA ASN A 255 5.30 -14.29 22.87
C ASN A 255 5.78 -15.34 23.89
N HIS A 256 7.01 -15.21 24.42
CA HIS A 256 7.69 -16.24 25.22
C HIS A 256 8.29 -15.70 26.55
N PRO A 257 7.50 -15.12 27.46
CA PRO A 257 8.04 -14.43 28.65
C PRO A 257 8.93 -15.27 29.55
N ALA A 258 8.56 -16.53 29.79
CA ALA A 258 9.25 -17.40 30.73
C ALA A 258 10.49 -18.06 30.14
N GLU A 259 10.59 -18.12 28.81
CA GLU A 259 11.59 -18.91 28.07
C GLU A 259 12.46 -18.06 27.13
N TYR A 260 12.28 -16.73 27.14
CA TYR A 260 13.00 -15.83 26.26
C TYR A 260 14.54 -15.90 26.47
N ASP A 261 15.26 -16.32 25.42
CA ASP A 261 16.72 -16.21 25.30
C ASP A 261 17.07 -15.28 24.13
N ILE A 262 17.79 -14.20 24.46
CA ILE A 262 18.28 -13.22 23.47
C ILE A 262 19.11 -13.87 22.35
N LYS A 263 19.77 -15.01 22.61
CA LYS A 263 20.57 -15.71 21.60
C LYS A 263 19.71 -16.20 20.44
N ASP A 264 18.45 -16.55 20.69
CA ASP A 264 17.56 -17.04 19.65
C ASP A 264 17.09 -15.88 18.77
N THR A 265 16.72 -14.74 19.35
CA THR A 265 16.45 -13.49 18.62
C THR A 265 17.64 -13.05 17.78
N PHE A 266 18.87 -13.15 18.28
CA PHE A 266 20.06 -12.84 17.47
C PHE A 266 20.18 -13.77 16.26
N ARG A 267 19.94 -15.08 16.45
CA ARG A 267 20.06 -16.07 15.37
C ARG A 267 18.98 -15.89 14.31
N SER A 268 17.73 -15.69 14.72
CA SER A 268 16.60 -15.46 13.80
C SER A 268 16.79 -14.14 13.04
N ASN A 269 17.02 -13.04 13.75
CA ASN A 269 17.20 -11.72 13.16
C ASN A 269 18.39 -11.68 12.19
N PHE A 270 19.53 -12.28 12.56
CA PHE A 270 20.68 -12.36 11.65
C PHE A 270 20.38 -13.22 10.41
N ARG A 271 19.67 -14.35 10.58
CA ARG A 271 19.30 -15.22 9.45
C ARG A 271 18.39 -14.49 8.46
N GLU A 272 17.39 -13.76 8.96
CA GLU A 272 16.43 -13.03 8.13
C GLU A 272 17.03 -11.80 7.46
N LYS A 273 17.97 -11.13 8.14
CA LYS A 273 18.59 -9.88 7.68
C LYS A 273 20.05 -10.05 7.24
N ALA A 274 20.46 -11.26 6.86
CA ALA A 274 21.86 -11.59 6.61
C ALA A 274 22.52 -10.65 5.59
N LEU A 275 21.81 -10.27 4.53
CA LEU A 275 22.29 -9.32 3.52
C LEU A 275 22.45 -7.91 4.09
N ASP A 276 21.54 -7.45 4.95
CA ASP A 276 21.63 -6.13 5.58
C ASP A 276 22.83 -6.06 6.54
N TYR A 277 23.09 -7.12 7.31
CA TYR A 277 24.29 -7.23 8.13
C TYR A 277 25.56 -7.24 7.27
N ALA A 278 25.58 -8.04 6.20
CA ALA A 278 26.74 -8.18 5.32
C ALA A 278 27.08 -6.89 4.54
N THR A 279 26.07 -6.06 4.27
CA THR A 279 26.23 -4.82 3.50
C THR A 279 26.27 -3.56 4.37
N CYS A 280 26.12 -3.68 5.70
CA CYS A 280 26.18 -2.56 6.63
C CYS A 280 27.61 -1.98 6.70
N PRO A 281 27.84 -0.74 6.22
CA PRO A 281 29.17 -0.15 6.21
C PRO A 281 29.70 0.04 7.64
N GLY A 282 30.93 -0.42 7.90
CA GLY A 282 31.58 -0.26 9.21
C GLY A 282 30.84 -0.94 10.37
N PHE A 283 30.13 -2.05 10.11
CA PHE A 283 29.40 -2.77 11.15
C PHE A 283 30.32 -3.26 12.28
N ASP A 284 30.07 -2.78 13.50
CA ASP A 284 30.72 -3.22 14.73
C ASP A 284 29.81 -4.17 15.49
N ALA A 285 30.11 -5.47 15.39
CA ALA A 285 29.33 -6.53 16.02
C ALA A 285 29.39 -6.48 17.56
N ALA A 286 30.50 -6.06 18.15
CA ALA A 286 30.66 -6.02 19.61
C ALA A 286 29.80 -4.91 20.21
N SER A 287 29.90 -3.70 19.65
CA SER A 287 29.05 -2.59 20.06
C SER A 287 27.57 -2.84 19.74
N PHE A 288 27.26 -3.50 18.62
CA PHE A 288 25.88 -3.89 18.29
C PHE A 288 25.30 -4.83 19.35
N LYS A 289 26.03 -5.89 19.70
CA LYS A 289 25.61 -6.86 20.71
C LYS A 289 25.35 -6.19 22.06
N GLN A 290 26.26 -5.31 22.51
CA GLN A 290 26.10 -4.59 23.77
C GLN A 290 24.86 -3.69 23.77
N ASP A 291 24.64 -2.94 22.68
CA ASP A 291 23.46 -2.08 22.55
C ASP A 291 22.17 -2.93 22.55
N ALA A 292 22.17 -4.04 21.82
CA ALA A 292 21.06 -4.99 21.75
C ALA A 292 20.72 -5.62 23.11
N GLU A 293 21.73 -6.10 23.86
CA GLU A 293 21.56 -6.63 25.21
C GLU A 293 20.91 -5.61 26.15
N ARG A 294 21.39 -4.36 26.12
CA ARG A 294 20.80 -3.29 26.94
C ARG A 294 19.36 -2.97 26.54
N GLN A 295 19.07 -2.91 25.25
CA GLN A 295 17.70 -2.66 24.78
C GLN A 295 16.75 -3.78 25.20
N VAL A 296 17.20 -5.02 25.17
CA VAL A 296 16.42 -6.18 25.64
C VAL A 296 16.11 -6.11 27.12
N GLU A 297 17.07 -5.71 27.96
CA GLU A 297 16.84 -5.48 29.40
C GLU A 297 15.76 -4.43 29.62
N ASN A 298 15.86 -3.28 28.94
CA ASN A 298 14.85 -2.23 29.02
C ASN A 298 13.47 -2.69 28.52
N ILE A 299 13.42 -3.42 27.41
CA ILE A 299 12.16 -3.93 26.84
C ILE A 299 11.47 -4.87 27.83
N LYS A 300 12.21 -5.77 28.52
CA LYS A 300 11.64 -6.65 29.53
C LYS A 300 10.98 -5.85 30.66
N GLU A 301 11.67 -4.86 31.21
CA GLU A 301 11.13 -4.01 32.27
C GLU A 301 9.87 -3.25 31.82
N ILE A 302 9.90 -2.71 30.59
CA ILE A 302 8.76 -1.98 30.02
C ILE A 302 7.56 -2.90 29.77
N VAL A 303 7.79 -4.09 29.20
CA VAL A 303 6.74 -5.10 28.97
C VAL A 303 6.10 -5.51 30.30
N ASP A 304 6.90 -5.74 31.34
CA ASP A 304 6.39 -6.06 32.68
C ASP A 304 5.57 -4.89 33.26
N GLU A 305 5.99 -3.64 33.06
CA GLU A 305 5.23 -2.46 33.50
C GLU A 305 3.88 -2.32 32.78
N ILE A 306 3.86 -2.44 31.45
CA ILE A 306 2.64 -2.38 30.64
C ILE A 306 1.63 -3.43 31.14
N PHE A 307 2.05 -4.69 31.27
CA PHE A 307 1.14 -5.77 31.63
C PHE A 307 0.83 -5.90 33.13
N ARG A 308 1.27 -4.93 33.96
CA ARG A 308 0.66 -4.72 35.30
C ARG A 308 -0.75 -4.14 35.19
N SER A 309 -0.99 -3.33 34.17
CA SER A 309 -2.25 -2.59 33.98
C SER A 309 -3.12 -3.16 32.87
N PHE A 310 -2.53 -3.88 31.91
CA PHE A 310 -3.24 -4.44 30.76
C PHE A 310 -3.19 -5.98 30.73
N ASP A 311 -4.21 -6.59 30.14
CA ASP A 311 -4.28 -8.04 29.99
C ASP A 311 -3.38 -8.51 28.84
N ARG A 312 -2.27 -9.16 29.20
CA ARG A 312 -1.32 -9.73 28.27
C ARG A 312 -1.93 -10.74 27.31
N GLN A 313 -2.97 -11.48 27.69
CA GLN A 313 -3.59 -12.47 26.80
C GLN A 313 -4.29 -11.82 25.60
N LYS A 314 -4.52 -10.51 25.64
CA LYS A 314 -5.08 -9.72 24.54
C LYS A 314 -4.02 -8.99 23.73
N ALA A 315 -2.73 -9.10 24.08
CA ALA A 315 -1.65 -8.47 23.34
C ALA A 315 -1.58 -9.05 21.93
N ILE A 316 -1.68 -8.16 20.94
CA ILE A 316 -1.56 -8.47 19.52
C ILE A 316 -0.35 -7.72 18.96
N LEU A 317 0.50 -8.46 18.25
CA LEU A 317 1.74 -7.96 17.67
C LEU A 317 1.52 -7.63 16.20
N GLU A 318 2.08 -6.49 15.79
CA GLU A 318 2.05 -6.00 14.42
C GLU A 318 0.65 -5.94 13.74
N PRO A 319 -0.47 -5.62 14.42
CA PRO A 319 -1.77 -5.52 13.76
C PRO A 319 -1.75 -4.44 12.67
N SER A 320 -2.25 -4.80 11.48
CA SER A 320 -2.38 -3.88 10.36
C SER A 320 -3.80 -3.32 10.25
N PHE A 321 -3.90 -2.10 9.73
CA PHE A 321 -5.18 -1.42 9.52
C PHE A 321 -5.20 -0.66 8.20
N VAL A 322 -6.40 -0.59 7.63
CA VAL A 322 -6.74 0.26 6.48
C VAL A 322 -7.83 1.24 6.92
N CYS A 323 -7.58 2.54 6.75
CA CYS A 323 -8.54 3.60 7.09
C CYS A 323 -8.79 4.50 5.86
N GLU A 324 -9.75 4.10 5.03
CA GLU A 324 -10.21 4.90 3.89
C GLU A 324 -10.68 6.30 4.31
N ARG A 325 -11.34 6.43 5.48
CA ARG A 325 -11.82 7.73 5.98
C ARG A 325 -10.72 8.77 6.08
N LEU A 326 -9.55 8.36 6.57
CA LEU A 326 -8.36 9.21 6.70
C LEU A 326 -7.41 9.11 5.50
N GLY A 327 -7.65 8.19 4.56
CA GLY A 327 -6.77 7.92 3.44
C GLY A 327 -5.37 7.46 3.86
N ILE A 328 -5.31 6.66 4.94
CA ILE A 328 -4.07 6.15 5.53
C ILE A 328 -4.20 4.67 5.88
N GLN A 329 -3.05 4.01 5.99
CA GLN A 329 -2.93 2.65 6.50
C GLN A 329 -1.67 2.54 7.35
N GLY A 330 -1.55 1.47 8.12
CA GLY A 330 -0.28 1.20 8.78
C GLY A 330 -0.34 -0.02 9.70
N ARG A 331 0.77 -0.22 10.40
CA ARG A 331 1.03 -1.39 11.24
C ARG A 331 1.54 -0.91 12.59
N VAL A 332 0.76 -1.16 13.63
CA VAL A 332 1.10 -0.80 15.02
C VAL A 332 2.03 -1.88 15.57
N ASP A 333 3.05 -1.54 16.34
CA ASP A 333 3.97 -2.56 16.88
C ASP A 333 3.27 -3.46 17.94
N LEU A 334 2.59 -2.87 18.91
CA LEU A 334 1.82 -3.59 19.94
C LEU A 334 0.47 -2.93 20.22
N MET A 335 -0.58 -3.75 20.35
CA MET A 335 -1.91 -3.28 20.77
C MET A 335 -2.59 -4.36 21.62
N THR A 336 -3.70 -4.03 22.29
CA THR A 336 -4.62 -5.05 22.81
C THR A 336 -5.84 -5.25 21.91
N THR A 337 -6.38 -6.47 21.81
CA THR A 337 -7.58 -6.75 21.00
C THR A 337 -8.85 -6.05 21.47
N ASP A 338 -8.88 -5.58 22.73
CA ASP A 338 -9.94 -4.72 23.26
C ASP A 338 -9.69 -3.21 23.03
N LEU A 339 -8.62 -2.87 22.30
CA LEU A 339 -8.25 -1.53 21.84
C LEU A 339 -8.00 -0.52 22.97
N LYS A 340 -7.67 -1.02 24.17
CA LYS A 340 -7.37 -0.19 25.35
C LYS A 340 -5.94 0.29 25.43
N LEU A 341 -5.01 -0.41 24.78
CA LEU A 341 -3.60 -0.07 24.74
C LEU A 341 -3.12 -0.08 23.29
N LEU A 342 -2.33 0.93 22.95
CA LEU A 342 -1.62 1.04 21.68
C LEU A 342 -0.20 1.56 21.96
N VAL A 343 0.81 0.82 21.52
CA VAL A 343 2.23 1.13 21.74
C VAL A 343 2.97 1.17 20.42
N GLU A 344 3.76 2.23 20.22
CA GLU A 344 4.70 2.35 19.11
C GLU A 344 6.13 2.31 19.63
N GLN A 345 6.96 1.46 19.04
CA GLN A 345 8.34 1.18 19.44
C GLN A 345 9.34 2.04 18.65
N LYS A 346 10.37 2.53 19.33
CA LYS A 346 11.50 3.29 18.77
C LYS A 346 12.82 2.87 19.42
N SER A 347 13.80 2.49 18.62
CA SER A 347 15.13 2.07 19.10
C SER A 347 16.21 3.15 19.08
N GLY A 348 15.92 4.28 18.43
CA GLY A 348 16.87 5.36 18.18
C GLY A 348 17.13 6.25 19.39
N LYS A 349 18.06 7.19 19.23
CA LYS A 349 18.26 8.27 20.20
C LYS A 349 17.05 9.20 20.22
N ASN A 350 16.69 9.64 21.41
CA ASN A 350 15.75 10.73 21.65
C ASN A 350 16.48 11.84 22.40
N TYR A 351 16.74 12.93 21.69
CA TYR A 351 17.46 14.07 22.22
C TYR A 351 16.72 14.79 23.35
N PHE A 352 15.37 14.80 23.33
CA PHE A 352 14.56 15.44 24.38
C PHE A 352 14.66 14.67 25.70
N ILE A 353 14.71 13.33 25.63
CA ILE A 353 14.98 12.47 26.79
C ILE A 353 16.41 12.72 27.31
N GLU A 354 17.42 12.69 26.43
CA GLU A 354 18.84 12.86 26.81
C GLU A 354 19.12 14.22 27.46
N ARG A 355 18.48 15.29 26.97
CA ARG A 355 18.66 16.65 27.49
C ARG A 355 17.67 17.02 28.60
N LYS A 356 16.67 16.19 28.87
CA LYS A 356 15.55 16.51 29.78
C LYS A 356 14.87 17.84 29.43
N THR A 357 14.76 18.12 28.13
CA THR A 357 14.14 19.33 27.59
C THR A 357 12.85 18.96 26.86
N ARG A 358 11.79 19.75 27.07
CA ARG A 358 10.52 19.56 26.36
C ARG A 358 10.61 20.08 24.93
N ASN A 359 9.91 19.40 24.02
CA ASN A 359 9.70 19.86 22.65
C ASN A 359 8.66 21.00 22.61
N GLU A 360 8.33 21.46 21.40
CA GLU A 360 7.36 22.55 21.18
C GLU A 360 5.93 22.22 21.62
N HIS A 361 5.61 20.92 21.72
CA HIS A 361 4.34 20.40 22.21
C HIS A 361 4.34 20.16 23.73
N GLY A 362 5.42 20.54 24.43
CA GLY A 362 5.53 20.42 25.89
C GLY A 362 5.88 19.02 26.41
N SER A 363 6.38 18.13 25.56
CA SER A 363 6.61 16.71 25.85
C SER A 363 8.04 16.25 25.52
N LEU A 364 8.39 15.01 25.88
CA LEU A 364 9.75 14.45 25.70
C LEU A 364 9.90 13.56 24.46
N HIS A 365 8.87 13.43 23.64
CA HIS A 365 8.92 12.60 22.43
C HIS A 365 9.41 13.39 21.20
N VAL A 366 9.98 12.67 20.24
CA VAL A 366 10.32 13.24 18.92
C VAL A 366 9.04 13.41 18.10
N GLU A 367 8.88 14.54 17.42
CA GLU A 367 7.63 14.90 16.72
C GLU A 367 7.17 13.84 15.72
N LYS A 368 8.04 13.33 14.84
CA LYS A 368 7.63 12.26 13.91
C LYS A 368 7.12 10.99 14.60
N HIS A 369 7.67 10.63 15.76
CA HIS A 369 7.16 9.48 16.52
C HIS A 369 5.77 9.78 17.08
N TYR A 370 5.54 11.03 17.50
CA TYR A 370 4.24 11.48 17.96
C TYR A 370 3.21 11.49 16.84
N VAL A 371 3.54 12.04 15.67
CA VAL A 371 2.68 12.02 14.47
C VAL A 371 2.28 10.59 14.11
N GLN A 372 3.25 9.67 14.08
CA GLN A 372 2.99 8.26 13.81
C GLN A 372 1.97 7.66 14.79
N LEU A 373 2.20 7.84 16.10
CA LEU A 373 1.30 7.32 17.13
C LEU A 373 -0.11 7.94 17.05
N LEU A 374 -0.20 9.25 16.84
CA LEU A 374 -1.48 9.97 16.72
C LEU A 374 -2.29 9.54 15.50
N LEU A 375 -1.65 9.21 14.38
CA LEU A 375 -2.34 8.73 13.20
C LEU A 375 -2.89 7.30 13.40
N TYR A 376 -2.16 6.43 14.11
CA TYR A 376 -2.71 5.12 14.51
C TYR A 376 -3.91 5.26 15.45
N TYR A 377 -3.82 6.17 16.41
CA TYR A 377 -4.96 6.53 17.25
C TYR A 377 -6.13 7.08 16.42
N GLY A 378 -5.86 7.86 15.38
CA GLY A 378 -6.87 8.31 14.42
C GLY A 378 -7.61 7.13 13.76
N ILE A 379 -6.90 6.10 13.31
CA ILE A 379 -7.53 4.88 12.76
C ILE A 379 -8.50 4.28 13.79
N LEU A 380 -8.07 4.15 15.05
CA LEU A 380 -8.92 3.63 16.13
C LEU A 380 -10.21 4.45 16.31
N GLN A 381 -10.09 5.78 16.28
CA GLN A 381 -11.22 6.69 16.38
C GLN A 381 -12.20 6.54 15.20
N TYR A 382 -11.72 6.51 13.96
CA TYR A 382 -12.59 6.56 12.78
C TYR A 382 -13.08 5.21 12.29
N ASN A 383 -12.32 4.12 12.45
CA ASN A 383 -12.75 2.78 12.04
C ASN A 383 -13.60 2.10 13.13
N PHE A 384 -13.22 2.23 14.40
CA PHE A 384 -13.84 1.50 15.51
C PHE A 384 -14.72 2.38 16.42
N GLN A 385 -14.89 3.66 16.08
CA GLN A 385 -15.73 4.62 16.82
C GLN A 385 -15.35 4.73 18.31
N LEU A 386 -14.06 4.60 18.61
CA LEU A 386 -13.57 4.64 19.98
C LEU A 386 -13.73 6.04 20.57
N SER A 387 -14.16 6.07 21.83
CA SER A 387 -14.17 7.29 22.64
C SER A 387 -12.74 7.67 22.99
N PRO A 388 -12.38 8.98 22.90
CA PRO A 388 -11.01 9.40 23.16
C PRO A 388 -10.43 9.03 24.53
N LYS A 389 -11.29 8.77 25.51
CA LYS A 389 -10.92 8.51 26.92
C LYS A 389 -10.59 7.05 27.24
N ASN A 390 -10.73 6.14 26.28
CA ASN A 390 -10.74 4.70 26.57
C ASN A 390 -9.49 3.96 26.09
N THR A 391 -8.52 4.66 25.48
CA THR A 391 -7.32 4.07 24.91
C THR A 391 -6.09 4.80 25.42
N HIS A 392 -5.19 4.07 26.07
CA HIS A 392 -3.85 4.53 26.41
C HIS A 392 -2.94 4.38 25.19
N ILE A 393 -2.26 5.46 24.83
CA ILE A 393 -1.32 5.48 23.72
C ILE A 393 0.08 5.81 24.25
N GLU A 394 1.04 4.97 23.92
CA GLU A 394 2.38 5.04 24.52
C GLU A 394 3.48 4.94 23.46
N LEU A 395 4.59 5.66 23.70
CA LEU A 395 5.83 5.52 22.96
C LEU A 395 6.85 4.74 23.78
N LEU A 396 7.27 3.59 23.26
CA LEU A 396 8.32 2.76 23.83
C LEU A 396 9.66 3.10 23.19
N TYR A 397 10.56 3.74 23.95
CA TYR A 397 11.94 3.98 23.52
C TYR A 397 12.89 2.92 24.11
N SER A 398 13.14 1.83 23.39
CA SER A 398 13.89 0.67 23.91
C SER A 398 15.33 0.98 24.34
N LYS A 399 15.88 2.09 23.86
CA LYS A 399 17.21 2.57 24.27
C LYS A 399 17.29 3.02 25.73
N TYR A 400 16.19 3.49 26.31
CA TYR A 400 16.18 4.11 27.63
C TYR A 400 15.46 3.20 28.65
N PRO A 401 15.95 3.09 29.90
CA PRO A 401 15.27 2.37 30.96
C PRO A 401 14.02 3.13 31.44
N LEU A 402 13.17 2.49 32.23
CA LEU A 402 12.06 3.16 32.90
C LEU A 402 12.56 4.26 33.87
N PRO A 403 11.80 5.36 34.07
CA PRO A 403 10.52 5.68 33.41
C PRO A 403 10.67 6.31 32.02
N ASP A 404 11.88 6.68 31.61
CA ASP A 404 12.11 7.41 30.35
C ASP A 404 11.84 6.58 29.09
N GLY A 405 11.95 5.25 29.20
CA GLY A 405 11.71 4.29 28.12
C GLY A 405 10.25 4.10 27.73
N LEU A 406 9.29 4.51 28.56
CA LEU A 406 7.86 4.38 28.28
C LEU A 406 7.16 5.72 28.55
N LEU A 407 6.80 6.42 27.47
CA LEU A 407 6.16 7.73 27.56
C LEU A 407 4.69 7.62 27.18
N GLU A 408 3.80 7.90 28.13
CA GLU A 408 2.37 8.11 27.84
C GLU A 408 2.19 9.40 27.02
N VAL A 409 1.25 9.37 26.09
CA VAL A 409 1.05 10.42 25.11
C VAL A 409 -0.41 10.86 25.11
N GLU A 410 -0.62 12.18 25.22
CA GLU A 410 -1.96 12.76 25.10
C GLU A 410 -2.33 12.97 23.61
N PRO A 411 -3.57 12.68 23.18
CA PRO A 411 -4.01 12.97 21.82
C PRO A 411 -4.01 14.47 21.49
N LEU A 412 -3.26 14.90 20.46
CA LEU A 412 -3.18 16.29 20.02
C LEU A 412 -3.84 16.50 18.65
N GLN A 413 -5.08 16.99 18.66
CA GLN A 413 -5.88 17.22 17.45
C GLN A 413 -5.24 18.20 16.46
N LYS A 414 -4.48 19.19 16.95
CA LYS A 414 -3.77 20.13 16.07
C LYS A 414 -2.76 19.39 15.17
N LEU A 415 -1.97 18.48 15.76
CA LEU A 415 -0.95 17.74 15.04
C LEU A 415 -1.55 16.66 14.12
N ILE A 416 -2.68 16.06 14.49
CA ILE A 416 -3.46 15.19 13.57
C ILE A 416 -3.90 15.98 12.34
N ARG A 417 -4.47 17.19 12.52
CA ARG A 417 -4.88 18.05 11.39
C ARG A 417 -3.71 18.44 10.51
N GLU A 418 -2.56 18.73 11.10
CA GLU A 418 -1.32 19.05 10.38
C GLU A 418 -0.81 17.87 9.55
N ALA A 419 -0.82 16.66 10.12
CA ALA A 419 -0.47 15.43 9.41
C ALA A 419 -1.44 15.13 8.25
N ILE A 420 -2.74 15.34 8.43
CA ILE A 420 -3.73 15.19 7.35
C ILE A 420 -3.57 16.28 6.29
N ARG A 421 -3.25 17.52 6.68
CA ARG A 421 -2.90 18.60 5.73
C ARG A 421 -1.70 18.22 4.88
N PHE A 422 -0.61 17.75 5.50
CA PHE A 422 0.57 17.25 4.78
C PHE A 422 0.16 16.14 3.80
N ARG A 423 -0.60 15.14 4.27
CA ARG A 423 -1.07 14.02 3.45
C ARG A 423 -1.88 14.50 2.25
N ASN A 424 -2.81 15.44 2.43
CA ASN A 424 -3.59 16.01 1.34
C ASN A 424 -2.71 16.71 0.30
N GLN A 425 -1.73 17.50 0.74
CA GLN A 425 -0.80 18.17 -0.17
C GLN A 425 0.08 17.16 -0.92
N ALA A 426 0.57 16.12 -0.25
CA ALA A 426 1.38 15.07 -0.87
C ALA A 426 0.59 14.31 -1.95
N VAL A 427 -0.64 13.86 -1.63
CA VAL A 427 -1.51 13.17 -2.58
C VAL A 427 -1.88 14.07 -3.76
N ALA A 428 -2.31 15.31 -3.51
CA ALA A 428 -2.62 16.25 -4.58
C ALA A 428 -1.42 16.50 -5.51
N THR A 429 -0.20 16.49 -4.96
CA THR A 429 1.04 16.62 -5.74
C THR A 429 1.30 15.38 -6.61
N GLU A 430 1.02 14.16 -6.13
CA GLU A 430 1.13 12.93 -6.93
C GLU A 430 0.18 12.96 -8.13
N PHE A 431 -1.11 13.30 -7.91
CA PHE A 431 -2.09 13.47 -8.98
C PHE A 431 -1.63 14.52 -9.99
N TRP A 432 -1.17 15.67 -9.49
CA TRP A 432 -0.67 16.74 -10.35
C TRP A 432 0.53 16.29 -11.19
N MET A 433 1.49 15.55 -10.62
CA MET A 433 2.65 15.03 -11.35
C MET A 433 2.27 13.99 -12.40
N ALA A 434 1.29 13.13 -12.10
CA ALA A 434 0.80 12.13 -13.03
C ALA A 434 0.14 12.77 -14.28
N GLU A 435 -0.54 13.90 -14.11
CA GLU A 435 -1.22 14.63 -15.19
C GLU A 435 -0.29 15.60 -15.93
N ASN A 436 0.54 16.35 -15.19
CA ASN A 436 1.27 17.51 -15.71
C ASN A 436 2.76 17.25 -15.96
N GLY A 437 3.25 16.06 -15.58
CA GLY A 437 4.65 15.67 -15.72
C GLY A 437 5.52 16.06 -14.51
N PHE A 438 6.55 15.25 -14.26
CA PHE A 438 7.49 15.41 -13.15
C PHE A 438 8.49 16.55 -13.37
N GLU A 439 8.76 16.88 -14.64
CA GLU A 439 9.74 17.90 -15.02
C GLU A 439 9.51 19.24 -14.34
N LYS A 440 8.25 19.64 -14.14
CA LYS A 440 7.90 20.91 -13.50
C LYS A 440 8.18 20.93 -11.99
N ILE A 441 8.26 19.77 -11.34
CA ILE A 441 8.62 19.65 -9.92
C ILE A 441 10.14 19.66 -9.73
N LEU A 442 10.89 19.20 -10.72
CA LEU A 442 12.35 19.04 -10.64
C LEU A 442 13.08 20.30 -10.11
N PRO A 443 12.77 21.54 -10.55
CA PRO A 443 13.41 22.75 -10.03
C PRO A 443 13.12 23.05 -8.55
N LEU A 444 12.01 22.53 -8.01
CA LEU A 444 11.57 22.75 -6.63
C LEU A 444 12.26 21.77 -5.65
N LEU A 445 12.93 20.74 -6.15
CA LEU A 445 13.62 19.75 -5.33
C LEU A 445 14.98 20.30 -4.87
N THR A 446 14.95 21.24 -3.92
CA THR A 446 16.12 21.89 -3.33
C THR A 446 16.06 21.88 -1.80
N PRO A 447 17.20 21.83 -1.09
CA PRO A 447 17.20 21.91 0.37
C PRO A 447 16.48 23.15 0.91
N GLN A 448 16.55 24.28 0.21
CA GLN A 448 15.89 25.53 0.59
C GLN A 448 14.36 25.42 0.53
N THR A 449 13.82 24.72 -0.47
CA THR A 449 12.37 24.49 -0.58
C THR A 449 11.88 23.57 0.54
N LEU A 450 12.69 22.58 0.93
CA LEU A 450 12.33 21.62 1.97
C LEU A 450 12.44 22.21 3.39
N ASN A 451 13.32 23.19 3.60
CA ASN A 451 13.58 23.85 4.87
C ASN A 451 12.54 24.95 5.16
N THR A 452 11.31 24.56 5.49
CA THR A 452 10.21 25.50 5.75
C THR A 452 10.40 26.29 7.04
N GLU A 453 11.11 25.70 8.02
CA GLU A 453 11.45 26.34 9.29
C GLU A 453 12.68 27.26 9.20
N LYS A 454 13.34 27.29 8.03
CA LYS A 454 14.51 28.14 7.76
C LYS A 454 15.66 27.93 8.75
N HIS A 455 15.87 26.69 9.20
CA HIS A 455 17.01 26.34 10.03
C HIS A 455 18.33 26.61 9.30
N ASP A 456 19.26 27.27 9.99
CA ASP A 456 20.59 27.58 9.48
C ASP A 456 21.68 27.38 10.56
N ASP A 457 21.33 26.68 11.64
CA ASP A 457 22.23 26.38 12.75
C ASP A 457 23.31 25.32 12.38
N ASP A 458 24.29 25.15 13.28
CA ASP A 458 25.40 24.20 13.07
C ASP A 458 24.90 22.76 12.90
N PHE A 459 23.84 22.38 13.62
CA PHE A 459 23.30 21.04 13.53
C PHE A 459 22.71 20.78 12.13
N TYR A 460 21.92 21.72 11.62
CA TYR A 460 21.38 21.65 10.26
C TYR A 460 22.51 21.60 9.22
N LYS A 461 23.45 22.55 9.26
CA LYS A 461 24.56 22.64 8.29
C LYS A 461 25.46 21.42 8.27
N ARG A 462 25.71 20.82 9.44
CA ARG A 462 26.66 19.72 9.59
C ARG A 462 26.06 18.34 9.39
N TYR A 463 24.79 18.14 9.77
CA TYR A 463 24.20 16.80 9.80
C TYR A 463 23.01 16.61 8.86
N LEU A 464 22.19 17.64 8.62
CA LEU A 464 20.95 17.51 7.84
C LEU A 464 21.12 17.96 6.39
N LEU A 465 21.81 19.08 6.17
CA LEU A 465 22.01 19.66 4.84
C LEU A 465 22.90 18.80 3.92
N PRO A 466 24.04 18.21 4.36
CA PRO A 466 24.91 17.49 3.43
C PRO A 466 24.25 16.26 2.78
N PRO A 467 23.52 15.39 3.50
CA PRO A 467 22.76 14.31 2.87
C PRO A 467 21.71 14.81 1.87
N LEU A 468 21.00 15.91 2.18
CA LEU A 468 20.03 16.50 1.26
C LEU A 468 20.70 17.00 -0.02
N ILE A 469 21.85 17.67 0.08
CA ILE A 469 22.62 18.13 -1.09
C ILE A 469 23.08 16.92 -1.92
N ALA A 470 23.64 15.89 -1.29
CA ALA A 470 24.12 14.70 -1.99
C ALA A 470 23.00 14.00 -2.77
N LEU A 471 21.77 14.00 -2.22
CA LEU A 471 20.60 13.42 -2.87
C LEU A 471 20.06 14.29 -4.01
N LEU A 472 19.98 15.60 -3.81
CA LEU A 472 19.24 16.52 -4.69
C LEU A 472 20.10 17.18 -5.78
N ALA A 473 21.38 17.44 -5.53
CA ALA A 473 22.26 18.10 -6.51
C ALA A 473 22.33 17.37 -7.86
N PRO A 474 22.39 16.02 -7.95
CA PRO A 474 22.42 15.30 -9.22
C PRO A 474 21.21 15.58 -10.12
N LEU A 475 20.03 15.85 -9.54
CA LEU A 475 18.80 16.15 -10.28
C LEU A 475 18.91 17.44 -11.12
N HIS A 476 19.77 18.36 -10.71
CA HIS A 476 19.99 19.64 -11.38
C HIS A 476 21.15 19.62 -12.36
N GLN A 477 21.96 18.56 -12.35
CA GLN A 477 23.17 18.39 -13.17
C GLN A 477 22.97 17.45 -14.36
N LEU A 478 21.74 17.01 -14.62
CA LEU A 478 21.40 16.13 -15.73
C LEU A 478 21.62 16.85 -17.07
N SER A 479 22.22 16.15 -18.03
CA SER A 479 22.18 16.52 -19.45
C SER A 479 20.74 16.51 -19.99
N ASP A 480 20.50 17.11 -21.14
CA ASP A 480 19.16 17.19 -21.73
C ASP A 480 18.53 15.80 -21.96
N LEU A 481 19.33 14.82 -22.41
CA LEU A 481 18.88 13.45 -22.63
C LEU A 481 18.55 12.74 -21.31
N GLU A 482 19.42 12.84 -20.31
CA GLU A 482 19.20 12.24 -18.99
C GLU A 482 17.98 12.86 -18.30
N ARG A 483 17.81 14.18 -18.42
CA ARG A 483 16.65 14.92 -17.93
C ARG A 483 15.37 14.41 -18.59
N ALA A 484 15.34 14.33 -19.92
CA ALA A 484 14.18 13.85 -20.66
C ALA A 484 13.81 12.40 -20.28
N TYR A 485 14.80 11.51 -20.18
CA TYR A 485 14.57 10.13 -19.75
C TYR A 485 14.05 10.07 -18.29
N PHE A 486 14.74 10.73 -17.37
CA PHE A 486 14.42 10.70 -15.95
C PHE A 486 13.02 11.24 -15.67
N THR A 487 12.67 12.41 -16.20
CA THR A 487 11.35 13.03 -15.95
C THR A 487 10.23 12.21 -16.58
N ARG A 488 10.44 11.66 -17.79
CA ARG A 488 9.46 10.79 -18.46
C ARG A 488 9.21 9.51 -17.66
N MET A 489 10.26 8.85 -17.20
CA MET A 489 10.15 7.61 -16.42
C MET A 489 9.60 7.87 -15.01
N MET A 490 9.97 8.97 -14.36
CA MET A 490 9.36 9.38 -13.08
C MET A 490 7.86 9.59 -13.22
N THR A 491 7.41 10.33 -14.24
CA THR A 491 5.97 10.50 -14.51
C THR A 491 5.26 9.18 -14.78
N PHE A 492 5.89 8.28 -15.55
CA PHE A 492 5.34 6.96 -15.81
C PHE A 492 5.15 6.16 -14.51
N VAL A 493 6.18 6.09 -13.67
CA VAL A 493 6.14 5.36 -12.39
C VAL A 493 5.09 5.95 -11.44
N ILE A 494 5.00 7.26 -11.32
CA ILE A 494 3.99 7.93 -10.46
C ILE A 494 2.58 7.63 -10.99
N LYS A 495 2.38 7.69 -12.30
CA LYS A 495 1.08 7.36 -12.92
C LYS A 495 0.70 5.90 -12.69
N GLU A 496 1.64 4.97 -12.83
CA GLU A 496 1.41 3.55 -12.56
C GLU A 496 1.05 3.31 -11.10
N GLN A 497 1.75 3.96 -10.16
CA GLN A 497 1.45 3.87 -8.73
C GLN A 497 0.05 4.42 -8.41
N LEU A 498 -0.34 5.53 -9.03
CA LEU A 498 -1.68 6.10 -8.88
C LEU A 498 -2.75 5.12 -9.36
N VAL A 499 -2.57 4.55 -10.57
CA VAL A 499 -3.49 3.53 -11.12
C VAL A 499 -3.59 2.30 -10.22
N SER A 500 -2.47 1.79 -9.71
CA SER A 500 -2.47 0.65 -8.79
C SER A 500 -3.21 0.94 -7.48
N LYS A 501 -3.20 2.19 -7.02
CA LYS A 501 -3.87 2.58 -5.77
C LYS A 501 -5.37 2.82 -5.93
N VAL A 502 -5.74 3.65 -6.89
CA VAL A 502 -7.13 4.14 -7.02
C VAL A 502 -7.87 3.58 -8.24
N GLY A 503 -7.19 2.86 -9.12
CA GLY A 503 -7.77 2.37 -10.37
C GLY A 503 -7.84 3.44 -11.46
N VAL A 504 -8.01 3.00 -12.71
CA VAL A 504 -8.37 3.87 -13.85
C VAL A 504 -9.87 3.85 -14.06
N GLN A 505 -10.45 2.66 -13.94
CA GLN A 505 -11.86 2.43 -14.14
C GLN A 505 -12.26 1.16 -13.41
N GLU A 506 -13.31 1.22 -12.58
CA GLU A 506 -13.99 0.05 -12.02
C GLU A 506 -14.31 -0.99 -13.11
N GLY A 507 -14.06 -2.26 -12.81
CA GLY A 507 -14.15 -3.38 -13.74
C GLY A 507 -12.95 -3.56 -14.69
N VAL A 508 -11.96 -2.66 -14.68
CA VAL A 508 -10.74 -2.75 -15.52
C VAL A 508 -9.49 -2.89 -14.64
N GLY A 509 -8.99 -4.12 -14.54
CA GLY A 509 -7.85 -4.45 -13.67
C GLY A 509 -8.25 -4.48 -12.20
N SER A 510 -7.24 -4.57 -11.31
CA SER A 510 -7.43 -4.56 -9.86
C SER A 510 -6.67 -3.39 -9.24
N SER A 511 -7.29 -2.69 -8.29
CA SER A 511 -6.69 -1.61 -7.52
C SER A 511 -6.78 -1.86 -6.01
N ASN A 512 -5.94 -1.18 -5.23
CA ASN A 512 -6.01 -1.30 -3.76
C ASN A 512 -7.34 -0.77 -3.20
N ALA A 513 -7.94 0.25 -3.84
CA ALA A 513 -9.20 0.81 -3.41
C ALA A 513 -10.41 -0.13 -3.63
N ASP A 514 -10.25 -1.15 -4.48
CA ASP A 514 -11.28 -2.18 -4.71
C ASP A 514 -11.62 -2.93 -3.41
N LEU A 515 -10.70 -2.94 -2.43
CA LEU A 515 -10.96 -3.45 -1.08
C LEU A 515 -12.23 -2.86 -0.43
N TRP A 516 -12.63 -1.62 -0.77
CA TRP A 516 -13.87 -1.02 -0.28
C TRP A 516 -14.78 -0.43 -1.37
N ASN A 517 -14.28 -0.26 -2.59
CA ASN A 517 -15.08 0.26 -3.70
C ASN A 517 -15.84 -0.85 -4.45
N MET A 518 -15.23 -2.03 -4.63
CA MET A 518 -15.81 -3.14 -5.38
C MET A 518 -16.86 -3.90 -4.54
N PRO A 519 -18.08 -4.16 -5.06
CA PRO A 519 -19.08 -4.93 -4.37
C PRO A 519 -18.62 -6.36 -4.06
N LEU A 520 -19.10 -6.92 -2.95
CA LEU A 520 -18.72 -8.27 -2.51
C LEU A 520 -19.05 -9.35 -3.56
N ALA A 521 -20.17 -9.22 -4.26
CA ALA A 521 -20.59 -10.18 -5.28
C ALA A 521 -19.57 -10.22 -6.44
N GLU A 522 -19.16 -9.05 -6.93
CA GLU A 522 -18.15 -8.92 -7.99
C GLU A 522 -16.78 -9.41 -7.53
N LYS A 523 -16.37 -9.11 -6.29
CA LYS A 523 -15.12 -9.67 -5.74
C LYS A 523 -15.10 -11.19 -5.75
N LYS A 524 -16.24 -11.84 -5.48
CA LYS A 524 -16.36 -13.30 -5.51
C LYS A 524 -16.31 -13.83 -6.94
N GLU A 525 -17.03 -13.21 -7.85
CA GLU A 525 -17.05 -13.59 -9.27
C GLU A 525 -15.67 -13.47 -9.93
N THR A 526 -14.96 -12.38 -9.63
CA THR A 526 -13.59 -12.13 -10.10
C THR A 526 -12.52 -12.91 -9.32
N GLY A 527 -12.91 -13.66 -8.30
CA GLY A 527 -12.00 -14.47 -7.48
C GLY A 527 -11.05 -13.67 -6.59
N ASN A 528 -11.30 -12.38 -6.34
CA ASN A 528 -10.43 -11.48 -5.58
C ASN A 528 -10.63 -11.55 -4.05
N ILE A 529 -11.57 -12.36 -3.57
CA ILE A 529 -11.80 -12.60 -2.14
C ILE A 529 -12.17 -14.06 -1.87
N TYR A 530 -11.61 -14.63 -0.80
CA TYR A 530 -12.21 -15.81 -0.16
C TYR A 530 -13.08 -15.38 1.01
N THR A 531 -14.24 -16.01 1.18
CA THR A 531 -15.17 -15.75 2.29
C THR A 531 -15.65 -17.03 2.96
N GLY A 532 -16.23 -16.91 4.14
CA GLY A 532 -16.81 -18.03 4.89
C GLY A 532 -15.78 -19.03 5.39
N LEU A 533 -14.50 -18.64 5.41
CA LEU A 533 -13.42 -19.52 5.84
C LEU A 533 -13.52 -19.78 7.34
N THR A 534 -13.19 -21.00 7.76
CA THR A 534 -13.11 -21.36 9.19
C THR A 534 -11.74 -21.96 9.48
N ILE A 535 -11.15 -21.59 10.61
CA ILE A 535 -9.84 -22.12 10.99
C ILE A 535 -9.97 -23.60 11.38
N ILE A 536 -9.16 -24.45 10.74
CA ILE A 536 -9.01 -25.87 11.04
C ILE A 536 -7.89 -26.03 12.08
N GLU A 537 -6.73 -25.44 11.79
CA GLU A 537 -5.50 -25.60 12.59
C GLU A 537 -4.75 -24.26 12.69
N LYS A 538 -4.03 -24.12 13.81
CA LYS A 538 -3.13 -23.00 14.10
C LYS A 538 -1.83 -23.58 14.61
N GLU A 539 -0.75 -23.32 13.90
CA GLU A 539 0.55 -23.89 14.16
C GLU A 539 1.60 -22.80 14.28
N ARG A 540 2.71 -23.15 14.93
CA ARG A 540 3.92 -22.34 14.97
C ARG A 540 4.88 -22.92 13.96
N SER A 541 5.38 -22.11 13.03
CA SER A 541 6.36 -22.55 12.04
C SER A 541 7.67 -23.03 12.67
N ASN A 542 7.99 -22.55 13.87
CA ASN A 542 9.09 -23.01 14.70
C ASN A 542 8.80 -22.78 16.20
N SER A 543 9.68 -23.24 17.10
CA SER A 543 9.49 -23.17 18.55
C SER A 543 9.50 -21.76 19.15
N PHE A 544 10.07 -20.79 18.43
CA PHE A 544 10.30 -19.42 18.89
C PHE A 544 9.32 -18.41 18.27
N ASN A 545 8.61 -18.80 17.21
CA ASN A 545 7.55 -17.99 16.63
C ASN A 545 6.25 -18.17 17.42
N GLY A 546 5.41 -17.13 17.38
CA GLY A 546 4.00 -17.26 17.72
C GLY A 546 3.24 -18.14 16.71
N TYR A 547 1.93 -18.26 16.90
CA TYR A 547 1.05 -18.93 15.94
C TYR A 547 1.00 -18.11 14.65
N ASP A 548 1.73 -18.56 13.64
CA ASP A 548 1.95 -17.86 12.37
C ASP A 548 1.48 -18.67 11.15
N THR A 549 1.14 -19.95 11.32
CA THR A 549 0.70 -20.83 10.24
C THR A 549 -0.76 -21.22 10.48
N ILE A 550 -1.64 -20.76 9.61
CA ILE A 550 -3.10 -20.87 9.77
C ILE A 550 -3.68 -21.68 8.62
N THR A 551 -4.26 -22.83 8.95
CA THR A 551 -4.96 -23.69 7.99
C THR A 551 -6.45 -23.38 8.05
N LEU A 552 -7.02 -23.01 6.91
CA LEU A 552 -8.41 -22.57 6.76
C LEU A 552 -9.18 -23.55 5.88
N SER A 553 -10.38 -23.92 6.30
CA SER A 553 -11.33 -24.65 5.46
C SER A 553 -11.97 -23.68 4.48
N VAL A 554 -12.02 -24.08 3.22
CA VAL A 554 -12.74 -23.37 2.15
C VAL A 554 -14.11 -24.02 2.01
N PRO A 555 -15.21 -23.29 2.30
CA PRO A 555 -16.55 -23.82 2.05
C PRO A 555 -16.77 -23.99 0.53
N GLN A 556 -17.77 -24.77 0.11
CA GLN A 556 -18.18 -24.76 -1.29
C GLN A 556 -18.59 -23.34 -1.70
N GLN A 557 -17.82 -22.73 -2.62
CA GLN A 557 -18.04 -21.36 -3.10
C GLN A 557 -18.81 -21.30 -4.43
N GLY A 558 -19.50 -22.40 -4.80
CA GLY A 558 -20.17 -22.55 -6.10
C GLY A 558 -19.29 -23.25 -7.15
N GLU A 559 -19.89 -23.72 -8.24
CA GLU A 559 -19.18 -24.45 -9.30
C GLU A 559 -18.24 -23.56 -10.14
N ASP A 560 -18.54 -22.25 -10.22
CA ASP A 560 -17.81 -21.29 -11.07
C ASP A 560 -16.76 -20.44 -10.33
N PHE A 561 -16.51 -20.70 -9.04
CA PHE A 561 -15.53 -19.91 -8.28
C PHE A 561 -14.10 -20.25 -8.71
N LEU A 562 -13.44 -19.29 -9.38
CA LEU A 562 -12.04 -19.36 -9.77
C LEU A 562 -11.23 -18.31 -9.02
N PRO A 563 -10.53 -18.68 -7.93
CA PRO A 563 -9.79 -17.71 -7.13
C PRO A 563 -8.63 -17.11 -7.93
N ASN A 564 -8.54 -15.78 -7.93
CA ASN A 564 -7.43 -15.02 -8.50
C ASN A 564 -6.31 -14.86 -7.46
N PHE A 565 -5.84 -15.99 -6.93
CA PHE A 565 -4.78 -16.06 -5.93
C PHE A 565 -3.72 -17.08 -6.34
N ARG A 566 -2.46 -16.78 -6.00
CA ARG A 566 -1.29 -17.62 -6.27
C ARG A 566 -0.49 -17.82 -4.99
N ARG A 567 0.26 -18.92 -4.97
CA ARG A 567 1.24 -19.17 -3.91
C ARG A 567 2.25 -18.01 -3.87
N GLY A 568 2.44 -17.45 -2.68
CA GLY A 568 3.32 -16.31 -2.43
C GLY A 568 2.62 -14.95 -2.52
N ASP A 569 1.35 -14.88 -2.93
CA ASP A 569 0.61 -13.62 -2.91
C ASP A 569 0.48 -13.10 -1.48
N MET A 570 0.69 -11.79 -1.32
CA MET A 570 0.54 -11.09 -0.06
C MET A 570 -0.95 -10.86 0.20
N ILE A 571 -1.41 -11.21 1.41
CA ILE A 571 -2.83 -11.16 1.75
C ILE A 571 -3.08 -10.47 3.09
N TYR A 572 -4.32 -10.01 3.25
CA TYR A 572 -4.94 -9.72 4.52
C TYR A 572 -5.83 -10.89 4.94
N LEU A 573 -5.58 -11.45 6.12
CA LEU A 573 -6.49 -12.35 6.81
C LEU A 573 -7.21 -11.57 7.91
N TYR A 574 -8.54 -11.64 7.97
CA TYR A 574 -9.31 -10.96 9.00
C TYR A 574 -10.64 -11.65 9.28
N ALA A 575 -11.12 -11.49 10.52
CA ALA A 575 -12.37 -12.07 10.99
C ALA A 575 -13.56 -11.16 10.68
N TYR A 576 -14.73 -11.78 10.48
CA TYR A 576 -16.04 -11.13 10.40
C TYR A 576 -17.15 -12.06 10.91
N LYS A 577 -18.34 -11.51 11.22
CA LYS A 577 -19.47 -12.29 11.77
C LYS A 577 -20.28 -12.98 10.67
N LYS A 578 -20.92 -14.12 10.97
CA LYS A 578 -21.66 -14.93 9.97
C LYS A 578 -22.76 -14.18 9.17
N LYS A 579 -23.34 -13.13 9.76
CA LYS A 579 -24.44 -12.35 9.16
C LYS A 579 -24.00 -10.96 8.68
N GLU A 580 -22.70 -10.68 8.71
CA GLU A 580 -22.13 -9.42 8.27
C GLU A 580 -21.30 -9.66 7.01
N ALA A 581 -21.18 -8.66 6.15
CA ALA A 581 -20.26 -8.71 5.03
C ALA A 581 -18.82 -8.48 5.53
N PRO A 582 -17.82 -9.18 4.95
CA PRO A 582 -16.42 -8.90 5.25
C PRO A 582 -16.06 -7.47 4.79
N ASP A 583 -15.36 -6.71 5.64
CA ASP A 583 -14.94 -5.33 5.37
C ASP A 583 -13.60 -5.04 6.06
N VAL A 584 -12.54 -4.86 5.27
CA VAL A 584 -11.17 -4.62 5.79
C VAL A 584 -11.07 -3.37 6.68
N ARG A 585 -12.01 -2.42 6.55
CA ARG A 585 -11.99 -1.17 7.33
C ARG A 585 -12.53 -1.36 8.75
N LYS A 586 -13.13 -2.51 9.06
CA LYS A 586 -13.82 -2.77 10.33
C LYS A 586 -13.19 -3.90 11.16
N SER A 587 -12.04 -4.40 10.72
CA SER A 587 -11.36 -5.52 11.36
C SER A 587 -9.89 -5.22 11.60
N ILE A 588 -9.30 -5.91 12.57
CA ILE A 588 -7.84 -6.02 12.68
C ILE A 588 -7.36 -6.94 11.56
N LEU A 589 -6.36 -6.50 10.80
CA LEU A 589 -5.85 -7.23 9.65
C LEU A 589 -4.53 -7.92 9.99
N PHE A 590 -4.46 -9.22 9.74
CA PHE A 590 -3.23 -9.99 9.81
C PHE A 590 -2.63 -10.06 8.41
N LYS A 591 -1.45 -9.46 8.21
CA LYS A 591 -0.73 -9.59 6.94
C LYS A 591 0.01 -10.91 6.88
N GLY A 592 0.03 -11.52 5.70
CA GLY A 592 0.75 -12.76 5.48
C GLY A 592 0.89 -13.08 4.00
N SER A 593 1.25 -14.33 3.71
CA SER A 593 1.34 -14.88 2.37
C SER A 593 0.59 -16.21 2.26
N LEU A 594 0.02 -16.48 1.08
CA LEU A 594 -0.57 -17.78 0.77
C LEU A 594 0.54 -18.81 0.52
N GLN A 595 0.62 -19.83 1.37
CA GLN A 595 1.61 -20.91 1.23
C GLN A 595 1.10 -22.07 0.39
N GLU A 596 -0.15 -22.51 0.62
CA GLU A 596 -0.77 -23.59 -0.13
C GLU A 596 -2.21 -23.26 -0.47
N ILE A 597 -2.63 -23.67 -1.68
CA ILE A 597 -3.97 -23.48 -2.19
C ILE A 597 -4.48 -24.84 -2.66
N HIS A 598 -5.54 -25.33 -2.04
CA HIS A 598 -6.26 -26.54 -2.41
C HIS A 598 -7.75 -26.21 -2.58
N GLY A 599 -8.53 -27.13 -3.16
CA GLY A 599 -9.96 -26.89 -3.41
C GLY A 599 -10.80 -26.71 -2.13
N ASP A 600 -10.42 -27.37 -1.04
CA ASP A 600 -11.14 -27.42 0.23
C ASP A 600 -10.38 -26.76 1.41
N LYS A 601 -9.12 -26.37 1.18
CA LYS A 601 -8.25 -25.79 2.22
C LYS A 601 -7.25 -24.77 1.68
N LEU A 602 -6.92 -23.80 2.53
CA LEU A 602 -5.83 -22.84 2.33
C LEU A 602 -4.86 -22.92 3.50
N VAL A 603 -3.58 -22.72 3.23
CA VAL A 603 -2.57 -22.51 4.27
C VAL A 603 -1.99 -21.12 4.11
N VAL A 604 -2.14 -20.30 5.15
CA VAL A 604 -1.63 -18.94 5.24
C VAL A 604 -0.47 -18.90 6.21
N HIS A 605 0.59 -18.18 5.86
CA HIS A 605 1.64 -17.82 6.79
C HIS A 605 1.62 -16.33 7.07
N LEU A 606 1.34 -15.98 8.31
CA LEU A 606 1.36 -14.62 8.81
C LEU A 606 2.80 -14.12 8.87
N ASN A 607 2.98 -12.82 8.62
CA ASN A 607 4.29 -12.20 8.80
C ASN A 607 4.72 -12.25 10.28
N ASP A 608 3.75 -12.11 11.18
CA ASP A 608 3.95 -11.92 12.61
C ASP A 608 3.11 -12.92 13.40
N GLY A 609 3.79 -13.86 14.05
CA GLY A 609 3.16 -14.90 14.85
C GLY A 609 2.54 -14.34 16.13
N GLN A 610 1.34 -14.84 16.47
CA GLN A 610 0.60 -14.35 17.63
C GLN A 610 0.89 -15.18 18.89
N GLN A 611 0.93 -14.54 20.06
CA GLN A 611 1.33 -15.20 21.33
C GLN A 611 0.47 -16.42 21.66
N ASN A 612 -0.85 -16.29 21.47
CA ASN A 612 -1.81 -17.34 21.75
C ASN A 612 -2.76 -17.55 20.56
N PRO A 613 -3.31 -18.76 20.39
CA PRO A 613 -4.13 -19.08 19.23
C PRO A 613 -5.51 -18.42 19.28
N ASN A 614 -6.00 -18.00 20.45
CA ASN A 614 -7.28 -17.33 20.64
C ASN A 614 -7.30 -15.89 20.12
N LEU A 615 -6.13 -15.29 19.88
CA LEU A 615 -6.02 -13.94 19.27
C LEU A 615 -6.51 -13.92 17.81
N ILE A 616 -6.36 -15.04 17.10
CA ILE A 616 -6.88 -15.23 15.75
C ILE A 616 -8.22 -15.98 15.88
N SER A 617 -9.25 -15.29 16.38
CA SER A 617 -10.58 -15.86 16.59
C SER A 617 -11.66 -15.04 15.89
N GLY A 618 -12.73 -15.72 15.53
CA GLY A 618 -13.83 -15.16 14.75
C GLY A 618 -14.76 -16.25 14.26
N ASP A 619 -15.97 -15.87 13.86
CA ASP A 619 -16.94 -16.82 13.31
C ASP A 619 -16.51 -17.29 11.91
N TYR A 620 -16.21 -16.33 11.04
CA TYR A 620 -15.70 -16.54 9.69
C TYR A 620 -14.50 -15.64 9.42
N PHE A 621 -13.71 -16.07 8.45
CA PHE A 621 -12.54 -15.35 7.97
C PHE A 621 -12.65 -15.05 6.48
N ALA A 622 -12.06 -13.93 6.09
CA ALA A 622 -11.89 -13.54 4.71
C ALA A 622 -10.40 -13.35 4.38
N ILE A 623 -10.06 -13.60 3.13
CA ILE A 623 -8.74 -13.35 2.56
C ILE A 623 -8.91 -12.45 1.35
N GLU A 624 -8.22 -11.31 1.36
CA GLU A 624 -8.12 -10.37 0.23
C GLU A 624 -6.65 -10.05 -0.04
N HIS A 625 -6.33 -9.58 -1.25
CA HIS A 625 -4.98 -9.13 -1.60
C HIS A 625 -4.53 -7.95 -0.74
N ALA A 626 -3.28 -8.00 -0.26
CA ALA A 626 -2.67 -6.90 0.48
C ALA A 626 -1.78 -6.05 -0.44
N GLY A 627 -2.20 -4.80 -0.66
CA GLY A 627 -1.45 -3.83 -1.45
C GLY A 627 -0.09 -3.45 -0.86
N SER A 628 0.85 -3.01 -1.70
CA SER A 628 2.18 -2.56 -1.29
C SER A 628 2.73 -1.45 -2.18
N ASP A 629 3.35 -0.44 -1.57
CA ASP A 629 4.04 0.66 -2.26
C ASP A 629 5.51 0.37 -2.61
N ILE A 630 5.98 -0.85 -2.30
CA ILE A 630 7.38 -1.24 -2.47
C ILE A 630 7.81 -1.16 -3.94
N GLY A 631 6.95 -1.60 -4.88
CA GLY A 631 7.25 -1.61 -6.31
C GLY A 631 7.52 -0.22 -6.87
N GLY A 632 6.58 0.71 -6.69
CA GLY A 632 6.72 2.10 -7.17
C GLY A 632 7.89 2.83 -6.52
N THR A 633 8.05 2.69 -5.20
CA THR A 633 9.18 3.29 -4.47
C THR A 633 10.53 2.74 -4.95
N SER A 634 10.61 1.43 -5.23
CA SER A 634 11.84 0.82 -5.75
C SER A 634 12.17 1.37 -7.14
N ALA A 635 11.18 1.54 -8.02
CA ALA A 635 11.39 2.10 -9.34
C ALA A 635 11.87 3.57 -9.29
N ILE A 636 11.29 4.41 -8.42
CA ILE A 636 11.75 5.79 -8.18
C ILE A 636 13.21 5.80 -7.71
N ARG A 637 13.56 4.95 -6.75
CA ARG A 637 14.95 4.82 -6.27
C ARG A 637 15.90 4.33 -7.36
N SER A 638 15.47 3.39 -8.20
CA SER A 638 16.28 2.90 -9.33
C SER A 638 16.55 4.01 -10.34
N LEU A 639 15.61 4.92 -10.57
CA LEU A 639 15.82 6.10 -11.41
C LEU A 639 16.85 7.06 -10.79
N HIS A 640 16.82 7.27 -9.48
CA HIS A 640 17.85 8.04 -8.78
C HIS A 640 19.23 7.36 -8.85
N THR A 641 19.26 6.04 -8.66
CA THR A 641 20.48 5.22 -8.79
C THR A 641 21.05 5.30 -10.22
N PHE A 642 20.19 5.34 -11.23
CA PHE A 642 20.59 5.51 -12.61
C PHE A 642 21.32 6.84 -12.83
N ILE A 643 20.74 7.97 -12.41
CA ILE A 643 21.35 9.29 -12.63
C ILE A 643 22.62 9.52 -11.81
N THR A 644 22.79 8.79 -10.71
CA THR A 644 24.00 8.83 -9.86
C THR A 644 25.05 7.77 -10.23
N SER A 645 24.76 6.89 -11.20
CA SER A 645 25.72 5.90 -11.70
C SER A 645 26.81 6.54 -12.56
N SER A 646 27.87 5.80 -12.92
CA SER A 646 28.95 6.32 -13.75
C SER A 646 28.46 6.77 -15.13
N GLU A 647 29.09 7.80 -15.69
CA GLU A 647 28.73 8.32 -17.03
C GLU A 647 28.76 7.22 -18.09
N GLU A 648 29.77 6.34 -18.09
CA GLU A 648 29.86 5.20 -19.02
C GLU A 648 28.65 4.27 -18.94
N ARG A 649 28.09 4.06 -17.73
CA ARG A 649 26.91 3.22 -17.52
C ARG A 649 25.65 3.93 -18.00
N ARG A 650 25.51 5.23 -17.73
CA ARG A 650 24.37 6.02 -18.21
C ARG A 650 24.35 6.10 -19.73
N GLN A 651 25.49 6.38 -20.35
CA GLN A 651 25.65 6.41 -21.80
C GLN A 651 25.34 5.04 -22.45
N LEU A 652 25.80 3.94 -21.84
CA LEU A 652 25.48 2.58 -22.33
C LEU A 652 23.98 2.31 -22.29
N LEU A 653 23.32 2.59 -21.16
CA LEU A 653 21.89 2.31 -20.97
C LEU A 653 20.98 3.24 -21.79
N LEU A 654 21.44 4.45 -22.11
CA LEU A 654 20.75 5.40 -23.00
C LEU A 654 21.12 5.23 -24.48
N GLY A 655 21.87 4.17 -24.84
CA GLY A 655 22.27 3.90 -26.22
C GLY A 655 23.23 4.92 -26.83
N GLN A 656 23.87 5.76 -26.02
CA GLN A 656 24.90 6.71 -26.46
C GLN A 656 26.28 6.04 -26.66
N ARG A 657 26.50 4.91 -26.00
CA ARG A 657 27.71 4.08 -26.13
C ARG A 657 27.34 2.67 -26.60
N VAL A 658 28.06 2.15 -27.58
CA VAL A 658 27.92 0.75 -28.03
C VAL A 658 28.48 -0.25 -27.00
N PRO A 659 27.82 -1.41 -26.79
CA PRO A 659 28.36 -2.48 -25.96
C PRO A 659 29.69 -3.04 -26.51
N ARG A 660 30.62 -3.37 -25.62
CA ARG A 660 31.93 -3.94 -25.94
C ARG A 660 31.90 -5.46 -25.90
N SER A 661 32.76 -6.06 -26.72
CA SER A 661 33.03 -7.50 -26.68
C SER A 661 34.50 -7.82 -26.84
N ASP A 662 34.97 -8.85 -26.15
CA ASP A 662 36.31 -9.43 -26.30
C ASP A 662 36.23 -10.76 -27.05
N LYS A 663 36.58 -10.74 -28.33
CA LYS A 663 36.57 -11.93 -29.19
C LYS A 663 37.74 -12.88 -28.95
N SER A 664 38.71 -12.50 -28.12
CA SER A 664 39.83 -13.39 -27.75
C SER A 664 39.42 -14.48 -26.76
N LEU A 665 38.30 -14.29 -26.04
CA LEU A 665 37.78 -15.27 -25.09
C LEU A 665 37.14 -16.47 -25.81
N THR A 666 37.50 -17.68 -25.37
CA THR A 666 36.94 -18.96 -25.83
C THR A 666 36.26 -19.70 -24.69
N LEU A 667 35.38 -20.66 -25.00
CA LEU A 667 34.77 -21.51 -23.99
C LEU A 667 35.80 -22.38 -23.26
N SER A 668 35.59 -22.65 -21.98
CA SER A 668 36.40 -23.61 -21.21
C SER A 668 36.17 -25.05 -21.65
N ARG A 669 34.96 -25.36 -22.16
CA ARG A 669 34.54 -26.64 -22.71
C ARG A 669 33.29 -26.48 -23.57
N SER A 670 32.96 -27.51 -24.35
CA SER A 670 31.64 -27.63 -24.98
C SER A 670 30.60 -28.02 -23.93
N TYR A 671 29.44 -27.36 -23.93
CA TYR A 671 28.29 -27.66 -23.08
C TYR A 671 27.18 -28.35 -23.87
N HIS A 672 26.88 -27.81 -25.05
CA HIS A 672 25.88 -28.33 -25.97
C HIS A 672 26.05 -27.68 -27.34
N LEU A 673 26.01 -28.46 -28.43
CA LEU A 673 26.24 -27.96 -29.79
C LEU A 673 25.37 -26.74 -30.14
N ASP A 674 24.07 -26.79 -29.80
CA ASP A 674 23.12 -25.71 -30.10
C ASP A 674 23.28 -24.46 -29.21
N TYR A 675 23.99 -24.54 -28.08
CA TYR A 675 24.14 -23.42 -27.13
C TYR A 675 25.55 -22.90 -27.03
N ASP A 676 26.57 -23.64 -27.46
CA ASP A 676 27.97 -23.23 -27.33
C ASP A 676 28.23 -21.87 -28.00
N GLU A 677 27.61 -21.59 -29.15
CA GLU A 677 27.72 -20.26 -29.78
C GLU A 677 27.12 -19.15 -28.90
N ILE A 678 25.97 -19.42 -28.27
CA ILE A 678 25.27 -18.47 -27.38
C ILE A 678 26.12 -18.22 -26.13
N VAL A 679 26.60 -19.29 -25.48
CA VAL A 679 27.45 -19.22 -24.29
C VAL A 679 28.77 -18.51 -24.61
N LEU A 680 29.33 -18.73 -25.80
CA LEU A 680 30.54 -18.03 -26.26
C LEU A 680 30.28 -16.54 -26.45
N LYS A 681 29.22 -16.16 -27.16
CA LYS A 681 28.87 -14.74 -27.35
C LYS A 681 28.63 -14.03 -26.03
N ALA A 682 27.98 -14.71 -25.09
CA ALA A 682 27.75 -14.23 -23.74
C ALA A 682 29.05 -14.04 -22.95
N LYS A 683 29.98 -15.01 -22.98
CA LYS A 683 31.32 -14.89 -22.37
C LYS A 683 32.14 -13.76 -22.96
N GLN A 684 32.00 -13.54 -24.27
CA GLN A 684 32.70 -12.47 -24.98
C GLN A 684 32.10 -11.08 -24.71
N ALA A 685 30.90 -10.96 -24.14
CA ALA A 685 30.28 -9.67 -23.85
C ALA A 685 30.90 -9.05 -22.57
N GLN A 686 31.38 -7.80 -22.66
CA GLN A 686 31.98 -7.11 -21.51
C GLN A 686 30.98 -6.25 -20.72
N ASP A 687 29.90 -5.81 -21.37
CA ASP A 687 28.93 -4.87 -20.80
C ASP A 687 27.61 -5.58 -20.41
N TYR A 688 26.82 -6.03 -21.39
CA TYR A 688 25.64 -6.86 -21.18
C TYR A 688 25.44 -7.83 -22.35
N PHE A 689 24.68 -8.91 -22.12
CA PHE A 689 24.23 -9.83 -23.15
C PHE A 689 22.72 -10.07 -23.05
N LEU A 690 22.03 -9.97 -24.18
CA LEU A 690 20.59 -10.21 -24.30
C LEU A 690 20.33 -11.62 -24.81
N LEU A 691 19.80 -12.48 -23.95
CA LEU A 691 19.42 -13.84 -24.32
C LEU A 691 17.95 -13.87 -24.75
N ILE A 692 17.72 -14.12 -26.04
CA ILE A 692 16.38 -14.21 -26.65
C ILE A 692 16.13 -15.64 -27.10
N GLY A 693 14.99 -16.22 -26.75
CA GLY A 693 14.59 -17.54 -27.22
C GLY A 693 13.07 -17.73 -27.19
N PRO A 694 12.45 -18.44 -28.15
CA PRO A 694 11.03 -18.79 -28.09
C PRO A 694 10.64 -19.62 -26.85
N PRO A 695 9.34 -19.77 -26.53
CA PRO A 695 8.88 -20.70 -25.52
C PRO A 695 9.38 -22.13 -25.80
N GLY A 696 9.81 -22.85 -24.76
CA GLY A 696 10.29 -24.23 -24.90
C GLY A 696 11.74 -24.41 -25.36
N THR A 697 12.46 -23.35 -25.77
CA THR A 697 13.85 -23.45 -26.25
C THR A 697 14.90 -23.46 -25.13
N GLY A 698 14.61 -24.12 -24.01
CA GLY A 698 15.60 -24.39 -22.96
C GLY A 698 16.32 -23.17 -22.34
N LYS A 699 15.80 -21.93 -22.46
CA LYS A 699 16.44 -20.70 -21.94
C LYS A 699 16.90 -20.87 -20.48
N THR A 700 16.01 -21.33 -19.63
CA THR A 700 16.26 -21.46 -18.18
C THR A 700 16.92 -22.79 -17.82
N SER A 701 16.43 -23.89 -18.39
CA SER A 701 16.89 -25.25 -18.02
C SER A 701 18.25 -25.62 -18.61
N GLN A 702 18.68 -24.97 -19.70
CA GLN A 702 19.92 -25.26 -20.41
C GLN A 702 20.81 -24.02 -20.56
N ALA A 703 20.35 -22.97 -21.27
CA ALA A 703 21.21 -21.83 -21.58
C ALA A 703 21.77 -21.14 -20.33
N LEU A 704 20.91 -20.78 -19.37
CA LEU A 704 21.35 -20.20 -18.09
C LEU A 704 22.26 -21.14 -17.30
N GLN A 705 21.93 -22.44 -17.27
CA GLN A 705 22.76 -23.42 -16.59
C GLN A 705 24.17 -23.47 -17.18
N PHE A 706 24.30 -23.44 -18.51
CA PHE A 706 25.59 -23.46 -19.20
C PHE A 706 26.37 -22.16 -19.01
N LEU A 707 25.71 -21.00 -19.07
CA LEU A 707 26.31 -19.70 -18.77
C LEU A 707 26.91 -19.67 -17.36
N VAL A 708 26.15 -20.12 -16.35
CA VAL A 708 26.63 -20.16 -14.97
C VAL A 708 27.81 -21.13 -14.82
N ARG A 709 27.74 -22.32 -15.44
CA ARG A 709 28.84 -23.28 -15.40
C ARG A 709 30.11 -22.73 -16.06
N GLU A 710 29.98 -21.98 -17.16
CA GLU A 710 31.11 -21.35 -17.83
C GLU A 710 31.75 -20.23 -17.01
N GLU A 711 30.93 -19.38 -16.39
CA GLU A 711 31.42 -18.31 -15.51
C GLU A 711 32.16 -18.89 -14.29
N LEU A 712 31.64 -19.97 -13.69
CA LEU A 712 32.30 -20.68 -12.60
C LEU A 712 33.61 -21.32 -13.04
N ALA A 713 33.66 -21.91 -14.23
CA ALA A 713 34.89 -22.50 -14.78
C ALA A 713 35.99 -21.45 -15.04
N GLY A 714 35.61 -20.23 -15.45
CA GLY A 714 36.54 -19.11 -15.65
C GLY A 714 37.08 -18.50 -14.35
N ASN A 715 36.26 -18.42 -13.31
CA ASN A 715 36.65 -17.81 -12.03
C ASN A 715 37.58 -18.69 -11.17
N ILE A 716 37.56 -20.01 -11.35
CA ILE A 716 38.50 -20.93 -10.65
C ILE A 716 39.97 -20.64 -11.02
N TYR A 717 40.24 -20.06 -12.19
CA TYR A 717 41.60 -19.70 -12.62
C TYR A 717 41.96 -18.22 -12.42
N SER A 718 41.03 -17.40 -11.90
CA SER A 718 41.19 -15.94 -11.79
C SER A 718 41.34 -15.43 -10.34
N GLN A 719 41.08 -16.25 -9.33
CA GLN A 719 41.27 -15.88 -7.93
C GLN A 719 42.41 -16.67 -7.28
N SER A 720 43.59 -16.06 -7.23
CA SER A 720 44.60 -16.40 -6.23
C SER A 720 44.10 -15.97 -4.85
N ALA A 721 43.67 -16.95 -4.04
CA ALA A 721 43.70 -17.01 -2.58
C ALA A 721 43.46 -15.70 -1.79
N ALA A 722 42.19 -15.35 -1.54
CA ALA A 722 41.81 -14.59 -0.34
C ALA A 722 40.34 -14.75 0.11
N ALA A 723 39.42 -15.30 -0.70
CA ALA A 723 38.01 -15.33 -0.33
C ALA A 723 37.27 -16.58 -0.82
N CYS A 724 37.58 -17.75 -0.27
CA CYS A 724 36.64 -18.86 -0.27
C CYS A 724 36.99 -19.85 0.86
N ILE A 725 36.42 -19.65 2.05
CA ILE A 725 36.23 -20.74 3.00
C ILE A 725 34.72 -20.97 3.06
N THR A 726 34.27 -22.01 2.39
CA THR A 726 33.27 -22.96 2.89
C THR A 726 33.31 -24.18 1.98
N ASN A 727 33.97 -25.22 2.47
CA ASN A 727 33.82 -26.56 1.90
C ASN A 727 32.39 -27.02 2.16
N VAL A 728 31.60 -27.19 1.10
CA VAL A 728 30.41 -28.05 1.13
C VAL A 728 30.61 -29.10 0.05
N SER A 729 30.82 -30.33 0.50
CA SER A 729 30.80 -31.53 -0.32
C SER A 729 29.45 -31.64 -1.03
N MET A 730 29.46 -31.57 -2.36
CA MET A 730 28.30 -31.92 -3.18
C MET A 730 28.08 -33.44 -3.15
N SER A 731 26.92 -33.89 -2.69
CA SER A 731 26.42 -35.24 -2.95
C SER A 731 25.93 -35.34 -4.40
N ASN A 732 26.38 -36.38 -5.09
CA ASN A 732 25.95 -36.72 -6.45
C ASN A 732 24.48 -37.18 -6.44
N ASN A 733 23.57 -36.36 -6.99
CA ASN A 733 22.41 -36.74 -7.83
C ASN A 733 21.48 -35.53 -8.05
N PRO A 734 21.27 -35.06 -9.29
CA PRO A 734 20.21 -34.11 -9.60
C PRO A 734 19.09 -34.79 -10.38
N SER A 735 17.96 -35.01 -9.71
CA SER A 735 16.68 -35.20 -10.39
C SER A 735 15.60 -34.55 -9.54
N GLU A 736 15.55 -33.22 -9.60
CA GLU A 736 14.37 -32.44 -9.23
C GLU A 736 14.03 -31.49 -10.37
N THR A 737 12.85 -31.72 -10.93
CA THR A 737 12.15 -30.95 -11.94
C THR A 737 11.96 -29.50 -11.50
N ILE A 738 12.56 -28.56 -12.23
CA ILE A 738 12.26 -27.13 -12.13
C ILE A 738 10.85 -26.93 -12.69
N ASN A 739 9.88 -26.66 -11.82
CA ASN A 739 8.52 -26.36 -12.22
C ASN A 739 8.47 -24.92 -12.78
N THR A 740 8.27 -24.81 -14.10
CA THR A 740 8.26 -23.54 -14.83
C THR A 740 6.86 -22.94 -14.87
N GLN A 741 6.51 -22.12 -13.88
CA GLN A 741 5.50 -21.07 -14.04
C GLN A 741 5.99 -19.82 -13.29
N HIS A 742 5.88 -18.67 -13.94
CA HIS A 742 6.47 -17.41 -13.50
C HIS A 742 5.93 -16.92 -12.15
N SER A 743 6.81 -16.92 -11.16
CA SER A 743 6.89 -15.92 -10.09
C SER A 743 8.36 -15.77 -9.72
N THR A 744 8.83 -14.53 -9.55
CA THR A 744 10.09 -14.27 -8.87
C THR A 744 10.05 -14.96 -7.50
N PRO A 745 10.94 -15.91 -7.19
CA PRO A 745 10.91 -16.56 -5.89
C PRO A 745 11.28 -15.54 -4.80
N THR A 746 10.57 -15.60 -3.68
CA THR A 746 10.89 -14.86 -2.46
C THR A 746 12.26 -15.29 -1.91
N PRO A 747 12.98 -14.44 -1.16
CA PRO A 747 14.39 -14.68 -0.78
C PRO A 747 14.61 -15.85 0.21
N ASN A 748 13.57 -16.60 0.59
CA ASN A 748 13.58 -17.46 1.77
C ASN A 748 13.79 -18.96 1.49
N HIS A 749 14.38 -19.37 0.35
CA HIS A 749 14.80 -20.77 0.13
C HIS A 749 16.32 -20.90 -0.07
N PRO A 750 17.04 -21.82 0.63
CA PRO A 750 18.48 -21.71 0.75
C PRO A 750 19.26 -22.39 -0.39
N SER A 751 20.40 -21.77 -0.71
CA SER A 751 21.63 -22.29 -1.32
C SER A 751 21.78 -22.36 -2.85
N PHE A 752 20.86 -22.95 -3.63
CA PHE A 752 21.11 -23.10 -5.09
C PHE A 752 20.61 -21.92 -5.95
N SER A 753 19.48 -21.30 -5.57
CA SER A 753 18.89 -20.16 -6.30
C SER A 753 19.70 -18.87 -6.14
N LEU A 754 20.37 -18.70 -4.99
CA LEU A 754 21.13 -17.48 -4.67
C LEU A 754 22.40 -17.33 -5.53
N HIS A 755 23.10 -18.44 -5.80
CA HIS A 755 24.29 -18.43 -6.67
C HIS A 755 23.96 -18.04 -8.11
N ILE A 756 22.82 -18.53 -8.63
CA ILE A 756 22.35 -18.17 -9.97
C ILE A 756 21.99 -16.68 -10.04
N GLN A 757 21.32 -16.13 -9.02
CA GLN A 757 21.01 -14.70 -8.95
C GLN A 757 22.25 -13.80 -8.86
N ILE A 758 23.25 -14.17 -8.06
CA ILE A 758 24.48 -13.37 -7.88
C ILE A 758 25.33 -13.35 -9.16
N VAL A 759 25.44 -14.47 -9.87
CA VAL A 759 26.20 -14.55 -11.14
C VAL A 759 25.47 -13.80 -12.26
N LEU A 760 24.13 -13.85 -12.31
CA LEU A 760 23.35 -13.19 -13.36
C LEU A 760 23.23 -11.67 -13.20
N SER A 761 23.22 -11.17 -11.96
CA SER A 761 23.04 -9.74 -11.67
C SER A 761 24.23 -8.85 -12.06
N MET A 762 25.35 -9.44 -12.51
CA MET A 762 26.51 -8.67 -12.97
C MET A 762 26.58 -8.44 -14.50
N ARG A 763 25.94 -9.26 -15.36
CA ARG A 763 26.14 -9.16 -16.84
C ARG A 763 24.99 -9.60 -17.77
N PHE A 764 23.91 -10.22 -17.28
CA PHE A 764 22.93 -10.89 -18.16
C PHE A 764 21.51 -10.33 -17.99
N VAL A 765 20.86 -9.98 -19.11
CA VAL A 765 19.44 -9.59 -19.14
C VAL A 765 18.71 -10.62 -20.02
N ILE A 766 17.68 -11.23 -19.45
CA ILE A 766 16.85 -12.25 -20.13
C ILE A 766 15.62 -11.53 -20.68
N CYS A 767 15.36 -11.67 -21.98
CA CYS A 767 14.17 -11.11 -22.63
C CYS A 767 13.25 -12.23 -23.15
#